data_AF-A0A8C3GDU8-F1
#
_entry.id   AF-A0A8C3GDU8-F1
#
_cell.length_a   1.000
_cell.length_b   1.000
_cell.length_c   1.000
_cell.angle_alpha   90.00
_cell.angle_beta   90.00
_cell.angle_gamma   90.00
#
_symmetry.space_group_name_H-M   'P 1'
#
loop_
_entity.id
_entity.type
_entity.pdbx_description
1 polymer ?
#
loop_
_entity_poly.entity_id
_entity_poly.type
_entity_poly.pdbx_seq_one_letter_code
_entity_poly.pdbx_strand_id
1 'polypeptide(L)'
;MSQAGEDSSSSDTELEIKEEQPICALAPTVYAQDEGSTDVTASPAFQCLDELFSAGKLSGSKVAELKAKYTLLHETVISLQKSEIQLLQEAKHLSENLEQQQHELEKAEQFPEESSSEVCRIRQQLLSCQNEYNAIKEREYEIQFRVKCLQEEKTLLEKEYERIPKQSEADKRIKKLKENCDELSKEVIQRKAEVNAMKEDILSKQNLMLIDKKEVEKLLENQDNLKDELVKILGVPAQLGKETEKIKWKKIDAEKKKEALNNQIQELNNTLKATEKRMEEILQEREDVMKELDGKQALLESKKQECVALTRLLEIGREKESAILADREVLEYNLKKCILEKKQKHDTLIHKQTLKDRELRKLKKMELQLNVINESLEQDKSQHKRLKTEAEAIPKSSEVLLERRRELQKEIEMNKRSLAEQEMISDTDARTLDECIAEERRLFKEQEKYRNELSKLAHLTLLKVEEKEQKCREVQKAQIQLQNSLKEIKRKDLEIEVYKKTKRKIQKQLKGFAKICDVIQNERNKCINLTHIAQQKATELRNRVKLIENEIETLRNTVITKERILQRQYLKNTSNVVIKDSLKTDYSKLEQVMDEMKEKKKQQLLDLDRLTNIISRIEEEIVQLRNKYERAIQQKNESGLLLKSREEEVCILYEKINMQEMLCRNGDIEMQAMDEKISFLKMKVAEKKRQIEFLFKALPTKKALDADLVVLQIQYSQCKDRIKQMEAILADPTNESRKRDLGGTDPSPPELRKKIEQIEVELVQKEERLLEMDFLYDHVTRLTARIRATAGNGQQDTLLLATRISELQKKIKDRTQKMMALVAELSMKQALAIKLQQEMRDKEQFLMTVSARIDQGLPPPKETEIEWLKILRNEKVYKEAAEARARQAAEEEQAAVPGCVHTTAEQRPTAYIPNDEYSLPLPRPYGALAPFKPSEPGSNMRHFRKPIVKPIEI
;
A
#
# COMPACT_ATOMS: atom_id res chain seq x y z
N MET A 1 -4.41 52.54 38.86
CA MET A 1 -4.70 52.70 37.42
C MET A 1 -5.03 51.31 36.91
N SER A 2 -6.30 50.94 36.72
CA SER A 2 -7.34 51.53 35.85
C SER A 2 -7.18 51.06 34.40
N GLN A 3 -8.22 50.58 33.70
CA GLN A 3 -9.65 50.49 34.06
C GLN A 3 -10.40 49.48 33.16
N ALA A 4 -11.56 49.00 33.65
CA ALA A 4 -12.85 48.66 32.98
C ALA A 4 -12.90 47.96 31.58
N GLY A 5 -13.98 47.28 31.20
CA GLY A 5 -15.31 47.07 31.82
C GLY A 5 -15.92 45.71 31.43
N GLU A 6 -17.04 45.24 32.01
CA GLU A 6 -18.45 45.65 31.75
C GLU A 6 -19.04 45.01 30.46
N ASP A 7 -20.29 44.49 30.39
CA ASP A 7 -21.26 44.16 31.46
C ASP A 7 -22.47 43.33 30.97
N SER A 8 -23.12 42.57 31.88
CA SER A 8 -24.55 42.17 31.87
C SER A 8 -25.07 41.27 30.70
N SER A 9 -26.31 40.72 30.65
CA SER A 9 -27.52 40.77 31.50
C SER A 9 -28.32 39.43 31.34
N SER A 10 -28.66 38.70 32.42
CA SER A 10 -29.96 38.66 33.16
C SER A 10 -31.14 37.88 32.53
N SER A 11 -31.69 36.89 33.26
CA SER A 11 -33.12 36.51 33.20
C SER A 11 -33.57 35.76 34.47
N ASP A 12 -33.99 36.56 35.44
CA ASP A 12 -34.68 36.34 36.71
C ASP A 12 -35.36 34.97 36.97
N THR A 13 -35.19 34.44 38.18
CA THR A 13 -36.28 34.46 39.18
C THR A 13 -35.73 34.31 40.61
N GLU A 14 -35.77 35.38 41.40
CA GLU A 14 -35.52 35.33 42.85
C GLU A 14 -36.83 35.16 43.62
N LEU A 15 -36.76 34.57 44.82
CA LEU A 15 -37.77 34.71 45.86
C LEU A 15 -37.08 35.05 47.18
N GLU A 16 -37.62 36.06 47.87
CA GLU A 16 -36.98 36.77 48.97
C GLU A 16 -36.61 35.87 50.17
N ILE A 17 -35.38 36.01 50.67
CA ILE A 17 -35.06 35.78 52.08
C ILE A 17 -34.49 37.10 52.61
N LYS A 18 -35.19 37.70 53.57
CA LYS A 18 -34.84 39.04 54.10
C LYS A 18 -33.79 38.92 55.19
N GLU A 19 -32.71 39.67 55.05
CA GLU A 19 -31.86 40.04 56.18
C GLU A 19 -32.60 41.10 57.02
N GLU A 20 -32.94 40.78 58.27
CA GLU A 20 -33.37 41.78 59.24
C GLU A 20 -32.17 42.19 60.11
N GLN A 21 -31.71 43.42 59.91
CA GLN A 21 -30.73 44.04 60.80
C GLN A 21 -31.38 44.28 62.17
N PRO A 22 -30.74 43.92 63.30
CA PRO A 22 -31.24 44.30 64.61
C PRO A 22 -31.17 45.83 64.76
N ILE A 23 -32.35 46.47 64.81
CA ILE A 23 -32.48 47.93 64.89
C ILE A 23 -31.97 48.41 66.26
N CYS A 24 -30.92 49.23 66.26
CA CYS A 24 -30.51 49.97 67.46
C CYS A 24 -31.60 50.97 67.88
N ALA A 25 -32.46 50.56 68.82
CA ALA A 25 -33.48 51.40 69.41
C ALA A 25 -32.85 52.44 70.36
N LEU A 26 -32.75 53.69 69.91
CA LEU A 26 -32.42 54.82 70.78
C LEU A 26 -33.52 54.98 71.85
N ALA A 27 -33.14 54.91 73.12
CA ALA A 27 -34.07 55.03 74.24
C ALA A 27 -34.75 56.43 74.28
N PRO A 28 -36.09 56.51 74.39
CA PRO A 28 -36.79 57.80 74.47
C PRO A 28 -36.36 58.59 75.73
N THR A 29 -35.89 59.82 75.54
CA THR A 29 -35.54 60.72 76.64
C THR A 29 -36.80 61.32 77.27
N VAL A 30 -37.40 60.60 78.22
CA VAL A 30 -38.61 61.05 78.91
C VAL A 30 -38.28 62.17 79.90
N TYR A 31 -38.60 63.41 79.52
CA TYR A 31 -38.76 64.52 80.46
C TYR A 31 -40.03 64.28 81.31
N ALA A 32 -39.86 63.66 82.48
CA ALA A 32 -40.91 63.65 83.50
C ALA A 32 -40.82 64.94 84.33
N GLN A 33 -41.74 65.87 84.10
CA GLN A 33 -42.07 66.88 85.11
C GLN A 33 -43.06 66.27 86.12
N ASP A 34 -42.85 66.54 87.40
CA ASP A 34 -43.82 66.21 88.44
C ASP A 34 -45.11 67.02 88.28
N GLU A 35 -46.23 66.34 88.04
CA GLU A 35 -47.54 66.75 88.58
C GLU A 35 -48.25 65.52 89.16
N GLY A 36 -48.07 65.32 90.47
CA GLY A 36 -48.64 64.18 91.20
C GLY A 36 -50.08 64.39 91.65
N SER A 37 -50.84 63.29 91.71
CA SER A 37 -52.00 63.08 92.60
C SER A 37 -52.88 64.30 92.89
N THR A 38 -53.75 64.68 91.95
CA THR A 38 -54.90 65.53 92.25
C THR A 38 -56.06 64.70 92.82
N ASP A 39 -56.73 65.25 93.84
CA ASP A 39 -57.86 64.60 94.53
C ASP A 39 -59.01 64.28 93.55
N VAL A 40 -59.53 63.06 93.59
CA VAL A 40 -60.58 62.58 92.66
C VAL A 40 -61.84 63.45 92.70
N THR A 41 -62.12 64.08 93.85
CA THR A 41 -63.26 65.00 94.02
C THR A 41 -63.13 66.28 93.20
N ALA A 42 -61.91 66.70 92.85
CA ALA A 42 -61.64 67.83 91.97
C ALA A 42 -61.75 67.49 90.47
N SER A 43 -62.00 66.21 90.11
CA SER A 43 -62.12 65.79 88.72
C SER A 43 -63.31 66.48 88.02
N PRO A 44 -63.17 66.95 86.77
CA PRO A 44 -64.29 67.49 85.98
C PRO A 44 -65.46 66.51 85.85
N ALA A 45 -65.20 65.19 85.85
CA ALA A 45 -66.25 64.17 85.84
C ALA A 45 -67.08 64.16 87.15
N PHE A 46 -66.44 64.40 88.30
CA PHE A 46 -67.13 64.53 89.59
C PHE A 46 -67.96 65.82 89.65
N GLN A 47 -67.42 66.92 89.15
CA GLN A 47 -68.11 68.22 89.06
C GLN A 47 -69.35 68.14 88.15
N CYS A 48 -69.22 67.60 86.94
CA CYS A 48 -70.36 67.37 86.04
C CYS A 48 -71.45 66.47 86.66
N LEU A 49 -71.08 65.49 87.49
CA LEU A 49 -72.05 64.64 88.20
C LEU A 49 -72.78 65.42 89.32
N ASP A 50 -72.14 66.37 90.00
CA ASP A 50 -72.79 67.26 90.97
C ASP A 50 -73.65 68.34 90.29
N GLU A 51 -73.26 68.86 89.13
CA GLU A 51 -74.08 69.76 88.32
C GLU A 51 -75.36 69.07 87.84
N LEU A 52 -75.25 67.82 87.35
CA LEU A 52 -76.40 67.01 86.94
C LEU A 52 -77.31 66.60 88.11
N PHE A 53 -76.75 66.47 89.32
CA PHE A 53 -77.53 66.32 90.55
C PHE A 53 -78.27 67.62 90.92
N SER A 54 -77.54 68.75 90.92
CA SER A 54 -78.05 70.08 91.23
C SER A 54 -79.15 70.53 90.27
N ALA A 55 -79.05 70.14 88.99
CA ALA A 55 -80.07 70.36 87.97
C ALA A 55 -81.28 69.41 88.08
N GLY A 56 -81.34 68.54 89.09
CA GLY A 56 -82.44 67.60 89.33
C GLY A 56 -82.57 66.47 88.30
N LYS A 57 -81.58 66.29 87.41
CA LYS A 57 -81.64 65.34 86.29
C LYS A 57 -81.24 63.92 86.67
N LEU A 58 -80.50 63.75 87.76
CA LEU A 58 -80.10 62.46 88.32
C LEU A 58 -80.52 62.38 89.79
N SER A 59 -80.96 61.20 90.25
CA SER A 59 -81.23 60.98 91.67
C SER A 59 -79.92 60.81 92.45
N GLY A 60 -79.89 61.24 93.71
CA GLY A 60 -78.67 61.19 94.54
C GLY A 60 -78.08 59.77 94.67
N SER A 61 -78.93 58.75 94.70
CA SER A 61 -78.51 57.33 94.64
C SER A 61 -77.74 57.00 93.36
N LYS A 62 -78.19 57.49 92.19
CA LYS A 62 -77.52 57.23 90.91
C LYS A 62 -76.24 58.02 90.75
N VAL A 63 -76.19 59.24 91.29
CA VAL A 63 -74.98 60.08 91.34
C VAL A 63 -73.93 59.44 92.24
N ALA A 64 -74.30 58.96 93.42
CA ALA A 64 -73.41 58.22 94.31
C ALA A 64 -72.88 56.92 93.66
N GLU A 65 -73.74 56.16 92.96
CA GLU A 65 -73.34 54.95 92.25
C GLU A 65 -72.35 55.22 91.10
N LEU A 66 -72.54 56.32 90.35
CA LEU A 66 -71.64 56.73 89.27
C LEU A 66 -70.32 57.30 89.81
N LYS A 67 -70.37 58.13 90.87
CA LYS A 67 -69.18 58.63 91.56
C LYS A 67 -68.33 57.49 92.12
N ALA A 68 -68.95 56.51 92.80
CA ALA A 68 -68.26 55.34 93.33
C ALA A 68 -67.56 54.50 92.24
N LYS A 69 -68.18 54.38 91.05
CA LYS A 69 -67.56 53.70 89.90
C LYS A 69 -66.42 54.51 89.29
N TYR A 70 -66.50 55.83 89.28
CA TYR A 70 -65.43 56.70 88.80
C TYR A 70 -64.23 56.73 89.77
N THR A 71 -64.45 56.77 91.10
CA THR A 71 -63.36 56.60 92.07
C THR A 71 -62.72 55.22 91.95
N LEU A 72 -63.50 54.14 91.83
CA LEU A 72 -62.95 52.81 91.62
C LEU A 72 -62.09 52.74 90.35
N LEU A 73 -62.56 53.31 89.24
CA LEU A 73 -61.78 53.36 87.99
C LEU A 73 -60.49 54.17 88.16
N HIS A 74 -60.57 55.35 88.78
CA HIS A 74 -59.41 56.20 89.02
C HIS A 74 -58.38 55.57 89.99
N GLU A 75 -58.85 54.89 91.03
CA GLU A 75 -58.03 54.08 91.94
C GLU A 75 -57.34 52.92 91.19
N THR A 76 -58.04 52.24 90.27
CA THR A 76 -57.39 51.21 89.43
C THR A 76 -56.37 51.78 88.44
N VAL A 77 -56.59 52.98 87.91
CA VAL A 77 -55.59 53.64 87.04
C VAL A 77 -54.36 54.07 87.86
N ILE A 78 -54.55 54.64 89.07
CA ILE A 78 -53.45 54.94 89.98
C ILE A 78 -52.69 53.68 90.42
N SER A 79 -53.39 52.57 90.68
CA SER A 79 -52.71 51.32 91.05
C SER A 79 -51.93 50.71 89.88
N LEU A 80 -52.47 50.79 88.66
CA LEU A 80 -51.77 50.39 87.43
C LEU A 80 -50.53 51.28 87.20
N GLN A 81 -50.65 52.60 87.22
CA GLN A 81 -49.50 53.51 87.07
C GLN A 81 -48.45 53.31 88.17
N LYS A 82 -48.84 53.04 89.41
CA LYS A 82 -47.89 52.67 90.47
C LYS A 82 -47.21 51.33 90.20
N SER A 83 -47.94 50.33 89.71
CA SER A 83 -47.34 49.04 89.32
C SER A 83 -46.42 49.17 88.10
N GLU A 84 -46.74 50.05 87.15
CA GLU A 84 -45.91 50.35 85.97
C GLU A 84 -44.62 51.07 86.37
N ILE A 85 -44.70 52.07 87.26
CA ILE A 85 -43.53 52.75 87.82
C ILE A 85 -42.67 51.77 88.65
N GLN A 86 -43.29 50.88 89.43
CA GLN A 86 -42.58 49.82 90.15
C GLN A 86 -41.89 48.84 89.20
N LEU A 87 -42.58 48.35 88.17
CA LEU A 87 -42.01 47.47 87.15
C LEU A 87 -40.90 48.15 86.33
N LEU A 88 -40.97 49.47 86.10
CA LEU A 88 -39.90 50.24 85.46
C LEU A 88 -38.70 50.48 86.41
N GLN A 89 -38.92 50.61 87.72
CA GLN A 89 -37.85 50.65 88.72
C GLN A 89 -37.20 49.28 88.91
N GLU A 90 -37.99 48.20 88.95
CA GLU A 90 -37.50 46.83 88.94
C GLU A 90 -36.76 46.52 87.64
N ALA A 91 -37.26 46.94 86.46
CA ALA A 91 -36.55 46.79 85.20
C ALA A 91 -35.21 47.53 85.16
N LYS A 92 -35.13 48.75 85.73
CA LYS A 92 -33.85 49.46 85.90
C LYS A 92 -32.90 48.72 86.85
N HIS A 93 -33.37 48.32 88.03
CA HIS A 93 -32.57 47.58 89.00
C HIS A 93 -32.14 46.20 88.47
N LEU A 94 -32.96 45.54 87.65
CA LEU A 94 -32.61 44.31 86.93
C LEU A 94 -31.65 44.56 85.77
N SER A 95 -31.71 45.73 85.12
CA SER A 95 -30.72 46.15 84.10
C SER A 95 -29.37 46.47 84.74
N GLU A 96 -29.34 47.23 85.85
CA GLU A 96 -28.13 47.52 86.62
C GLU A 96 -27.52 46.23 87.22
N ASN A 97 -28.36 45.30 87.68
CA ASN A 97 -27.90 43.98 88.10
C ASN A 97 -27.45 43.10 86.91
N LEU A 98 -28.05 43.24 85.72
CA LEU A 98 -27.58 42.54 84.51
C LEU A 98 -26.24 43.10 84.03
N GLU A 99 -26.03 44.41 84.06
CA GLU A 99 -24.74 45.03 83.76
C GLU A 99 -23.68 44.64 84.79
N GLN A 100 -24.02 44.60 86.09
CA GLN A 100 -23.12 44.08 87.12
C GLN A 100 -22.82 42.58 86.94
N GLN A 101 -23.83 41.74 86.65
CA GLN A 101 -23.62 40.32 86.40
C GLN A 101 -22.87 40.05 85.09
N GLN A 102 -23.08 40.86 84.04
CA GLN A 102 -22.28 40.82 82.81
C GLN A 102 -20.83 41.21 83.10
N HIS A 103 -20.60 42.25 83.90
CA HIS A 103 -19.24 42.70 84.23
C HIS A 103 -18.55 41.86 85.33
N GLU A 104 -19.28 40.99 86.02
CA GLU A 104 -18.74 39.84 86.77
C GLU A 104 -18.51 38.62 85.86
N LEU A 105 -19.36 38.38 84.85
CA LEU A 105 -19.16 37.36 83.81
C LEU A 105 -17.92 37.63 82.97
N GLU A 106 -17.70 38.87 82.50
CA GLU A 106 -16.46 39.26 81.80
C GLU A 106 -15.21 39.00 82.65
N LYS A 107 -15.30 39.21 83.97
CA LYS A 107 -14.21 38.89 84.92
C LYS A 107 -14.09 37.39 85.22
N ALA A 108 -15.12 36.60 84.97
CA ALA A 108 -15.12 35.15 85.04
C ALA A 108 -14.77 34.47 83.69
N GLU A 109 -14.85 35.19 82.57
CA GLU A 109 -14.40 34.75 81.25
C GLU A 109 -12.95 35.17 80.99
N GLN A 110 -12.48 36.28 81.56
CA GLN A 110 -11.05 36.62 81.65
C GLN A 110 -10.31 35.79 82.72
N PHE A 111 -10.37 34.46 82.59
CA PHE A 111 -9.47 33.57 83.31
C PHE A 111 -8.04 33.68 82.76
N PRO A 112 -6.99 33.68 83.60
CA PRO A 112 -5.61 33.71 83.12
C PRO A 112 -5.25 32.39 82.43
N GLU A 113 -4.63 32.48 81.24
CA GLU A 113 -4.22 31.32 80.43
C GLU A 113 -3.17 30.41 81.11
N GLU A 114 -2.55 30.86 82.21
CA GLU A 114 -1.48 30.16 82.92
C GLU A 114 -1.92 29.51 84.25
N SER A 115 -2.88 28.57 84.20
CA SER A 115 -3.06 27.59 85.29
C SER A 115 -3.51 26.22 84.81
N SER A 116 -2.55 25.30 84.61
CA SER A 116 -2.75 23.95 84.07
C SER A 116 -3.35 22.96 85.10
N SER A 117 -4.54 23.25 85.62
CA SER A 117 -5.31 22.33 86.46
C SER A 117 -6.01 21.25 85.64
N GLU A 118 -5.94 19.99 86.11
CA GLU A 118 -6.63 18.85 85.46
C GLU A 118 -8.15 19.07 85.35
N VAL A 119 -8.73 19.83 86.29
CA VAL A 119 -10.16 20.20 86.31
C VAL A 119 -10.55 20.98 85.04
N CYS A 120 -9.70 21.90 84.58
CA CYS A 120 -9.97 22.66 83.35
C CYS A 120 -9.96 21.74 82.12
N ARG A 121 -9.00 20.81 82.03
CA ARG A 121 -8.91 19.85 80.92
C ARG A 121 -10.11 18.89 80.90
N ILE A 122 -10.54 18.39 82.05
CA ILE A 122 -11.74 17.54 82.18
C ILE A 122 -12.99 18.31 81.79
N ARG A 123 -13.12 19.59 82.21
CA ARG A 123 -14.29 20.44 81.89
C ARG A 123 -14.36 20.79 80.39
N GLN A 124 -13.22 21.01 79.75
CA GLN A 124 -13.12 21.20 78.29
C GLN A 124 -13.49 19.92 77.52
N GLN A 125 -13.03 18.75 77.98
CA GLN A 125 -13.42 17.45 77.40
C GLN A 125 -14.92 17.17 77.58
N LEU A 126 -15.48 17.47 78.76
CA LEU A 126 -16.92 17.33 79.02
C LEU A 126 -17.75 18.20 78.06
N LEU A 127 -17.33 19.45 77.83
CA LEU A 127 -18.01 20.37 76.92
C LEU A 127 -17.94 19.90 75.46
N SER A 128 -16.80 19.34 75.02
CA SER A 128 -16.69 18.71 73.68
C SER A 128 -17.68 17.56 73.54
N CYS A 129 -17.65 16.60 74.46
CA CYS A 129 -18.56 15.45 74.46
C CYS A 129 -20.04 15.86 74.51
N GLN A 130 -20.38 16.95 75.23
CA GLN A 130 -21.76 17.44 75.34
C GLN A 130 -22.23 18.15 74.06
N ASN A 131 -21.35 18.90 73.40
CA ASN A 131 -21.62 19.50 72.09
C ASN A 131 -21.72 18.44 70.99
N GLU A 132 -20.84 17.43 71.01
CA GLU A 132 -20.90 16.27 70.11
C GLU A 132 -22.19 15.46 70.32
N TYR A 133 -22.61 15.23 71.56
CA TYR A 133 -23.89 14.58 71.88
C TYR A 133 -25.09 15.37 71.34
N ASN A 134 -25.11 16.70 71.49
CA ASN A 134 -26.19 17.54 70.93
C ASN A 134 -26.21 17.47 69.39
N ALA A 135 -25.06 17.60 68.72
CA ALA A 135 -24.97 17.48 67.26
C ALA A 135 -25.33 16.08 66.74
N ILE A 136 -25.07 15.02 67.50
CA ILE A 136 -25.54 13.66 67.19
C ILE A 136 -27.07 13.57 67.33
N LYS A 137 -27.64 14.18 68.37
CA LYS A 137 -29.08 14.18 68.66
C LYS A 137 -29.89 15.00 67.65
N GLU A 138 -29.34 16.11 67.15
CA GLU A 138 -29.92 16.89 66.06
C GLU A 138 -29.93 16.08 64.75
N ARG A 139 -28.80 15.44 64.40
CA ARG A 139 -28.73 14.50 63.26
C ARG A 139 -29.67 13.31 63.43
N GLU A 140 -29.86 12.81 64.65
CA GLU A 140 -30.85 11.75 64.91
C GLU A 140 -32.26 12.24 64.59
N TYR A 141 -32.63 13.46 65.00
CA TYR A 141 -33.90 14.09 64.64
C TYR A 141 -34.04 14.29 63.11
N GLU A 142 -33.02 14.78 62.42
CA GLU A 142 -33.01 14.89 60.95
C GLU A 142 -33.20 13.54 60.27
N ILE A 143 -32.51 12.49 60.75
CA ILE A 143 -32.61 11.13 60.20
C ILE A 143 -33.98 10.52 60.50
N GLN A 144 -34.53 10.69 61.71
CA GLN A 144 -35.89 10.24 62.04
C GLN A 144 -36.95 10.96 61.19
N PHE A 145 -36.77 12.27 60.92
CA PHE A 145 -37.63 13.03 60.00
C PHE A 145 -37.49 12.53 58.56
N ARG A 146 -36.26 12.33 58.06
CA ARG A 146 -35.99 11.75 56.73
C ARG A 146 -36.62 10.37 56.57
N VAL A 147 -36.54 9.52 57.60
CA VAL A 147 -37.15 8.18 57.63
C VAL A 147 -38.68 8.28 57.60
N LYS A 148 -39.31 9.25 58.27
CA LYS A 148 -40.75 9.50 58.12
C LYS A 148 -41.12 9.90 56.69
N CYS A 149 -40.43 10.87 56.09
CA CYS A 149 -40.70 11.27 54.70
C CYS A 149 -40.55 10.08 53.73
N LEU A 150 -39.49 9.27 53.88
CA LEU A 150 -39.27 8.07 53.07
C LEU A 150 -40.29 6.95 53.35
N GLN A 151 -40.84 6.85 54.56
CA GLN A 151 -41.95 5.96 54.88
C GLN A 151 -43.26 6.47 54.25
N GLU A 152 -43.51 7.78 54.25
CA GLU A 152 -44.68 8.39 53.61
C GLU A 152 -44.63 8.20 52.09
N GLU A 153 -43.50 8.52 51.43
CA GLU A 153 -43.23 8.19 50.02
C GLU A 153 -43.43 6.69 49.74
N LYS A 154 -42.89 5.81 50.60
CA LYS A 154 -43.11 4.37 50.46
C LYS A 154 -44.60 4.01 50.51
N THR A 155 -45.39 4.55 51.45
CA THR A 155 -46.83 4.25 51.49
C THR A 155 -47.59 4.86 50.30
N LEU A 156 -47.09 5.94 49.68
CA LEU A 156 -47.65 6.48 48.44
C LEU A 156 -47.35 5.53 47.26
N LEU A 157 -46.11 5.09 47.12
CA LEU A 157 -45.70 4.11 46.09
C LEU A 157 -46.41 2.75 46.26
N GLU A 158 -46.64 2.28 47.49
CA GLU A 158 -47.43 1.07 47.76
C GLU A 158 -48.91 1.27 47.38
N LYS A 159 -49.50 2.46 47.60
CA LYS A 159 -50.85 2.81 47.13
C LYS A 159 -50.95 2.97 45.61
N GLU A 160 -49.87 3.36 44.92
CA GLU A 160 -49.82 3.35 43.45
C GLU A 160 -49.66 1.93 42.89
N TYR A 161 -48.90 1.07 43.57
CA TYR A 161 -48.73 -0.34 43.20
C TYR A 161 -50.06 -1.14 43.32
N GLU A 162 -50.87 -0.84 44.35
CA GLU A 162 -52.23 -1.41 44.51
C GLU A 162 -53.23 -0.94 43.43
N ARG A 163 -52.95 0.15 42.69
CA ARG A 163 -53.83 0.67 41.62
C ARG A 163 -53.71 -0.06 40.27
N ILE A 164 -52.82 -1.06 40.15
CA ILE A 164 -52.62 -1.80 38.90
C ILE A 164 -53.77 -2.83 38.69
N PRO A 165 -54.60 -2.72 37.62
CA PRO A 165 -55.74 -3.61 37.43
C PRO A 165 -55.34 -5.07 37.16
N LYS A 166 -56.09 -6.02 37.71
CA LYS A 166 -55.88 -7.46 37.49
C LYS A 166 -56.40 -7.91 36.11
N GLN A 167 -55.79 -8.99 35.61
CA GLN A 167 -55.68 -9.40 34.20
C GLN A 167 -56.94 -9.34 33.29
N SER A 168 -58.16 -9.47 33.81
CA SER A 168 -59.38 -9.73 33.00
C SER A 168 -59.83 -8.57 32.09
N GLU A 169 -59.52 -7.31 32.44
CA GLU A 169 -59.84 -6.16 31.56
C GLU A 169 -58.81 -5.92 30.46
N ALA A 170 -57.64 -6.56 30.54
CA ALA A 170 -56.57 -6.39 29.55
C ALA A 170 -56.96 -6.98 28.19
N ASP A 171 -57.62 -8.14 28.16
CA ASP A 171 -57.86 -8.88 26.92
C ASP A 171 -58.79 -8.15 25.93
N LYS A 172 -59.73 -7.33 26.44
CA LYS A 172 -60.55 -6.44 25.60
C LYS A 172 -59.76 -5.26 25.04
N ARG A 173 -58.74 -4.76 25.74
CA ARG A 173 -57.78 -3.77 25.20
C ARG A 173 -56.80 -4.41 24.21
N ILE A 174 -56.40 -5.66 24.42
CA ILE A 174 -55.46 -6.40 23.55
C ILE A 174 -55.96 -6.55 22.11
N LYS A 175 -57.28 -6.60 21.87
CA LYS A 175 -57.81 -6.57 20.48
C LYS A 175 -57.53 -5.24 19.76
N LYS A 176 -57.79 -4.09 20.39
CA LYS A 176 -57.44 -2.77 19.80
C LYS A 176 -55.92 -2.57 19.70
N LEU A 177 -55.16 -3.09 20.66
CA LEU A 177 -53.70 -3.05 20.60
C LEU A 177 -53.13 -3.81 19.39
N LYS A 178 -53.82 -4.82 18.83
CA LYS A 178 -53.35 -5.47 17.59
C LYS A 178 -53.45 -4.58 16.36
N GLU A 179 -54.50 -3.78 16.25
CA GLU A 179 -54.64 -2.80 15.15
C GLU A 179 -53.56 -1.73 15.28
N ASN A 180 -53.32 -1.24 16.52
CA ASN A 180 -52.18 -0.36 16.82
C ASN A 180 -50.81 -1.05 16.62
N CYS A 181 -50.69 -2.39 16.71
CA CYS A 181 -49.43 -3.10 16.48
C CYS A 181 -48.97 -3.06 15.01
N ASP A 182 -49.87 -2.94 14.05
CA ASP A 182 -49.51 -2.82 12.63
C ASP A 182 -49.07 -1.38 12.28
N GLU A 183 -49.58 -0.38 12.99
CA GLU A 183 -49.06 1.01 12.95
C GLU A 183 -47.72 1.12 13.68
N LEU A 184 -47.62 0.55 14.89
CA LEU A 184 -46.37 0.41 15.64
C LEU A 184 -45.33 -0.40 14.87
N SER A 185 -45.71 -1.28 13.93
CA SER A 185 -44.74 -2.00 13.08
C SER A 185 -44.08 -1.08 12.06
N LYS A 186 -44.76 -0.02 11.62
CA LYS A 186 -44.16 1.07 10.82
C LYS A 186 -43.34 1.99 11.72
N GLU A 187 -43.85 2.34 12.90
CA GLU A 187 -43.11 3.09 13.92
C GLU A 187 -41.84 2.33 14.37
N VAL A 188 -41.83 0.98 14.37
CA VAL A 188 -40.65 0.15 14.67
C VAL A 188 -39.60 0.17 13.55
N ILE A 189 -39.98 0.47 12.31
CA ILE A 189 -39.00 0.71 11.23
C ILE A 189 -38.37 2.09 11.41
N GLN A 190 -39.18 3.11 11.74
CA GLN A 190 -38.68 4.45 12.06
C GLN A 190 -37.81 4.46 13.32
N ARG A 191 -38.28 3.83 14.41
CA ARG A 191 -37.53 3.58 15.64
C ARG A 191 -36.30 2.72 15.43
N LYS A 192 -36.21 1.89 14.37
CA LYS A 192 -34.96 1.19 14.02
C LYS A 192 -33.92 2.14 13.41
N ALA A 193 -34.34 3.17 12.68
CA ALA A 193 -33.44 4.25 12.27
C ALA A 193 -33.02 5.10 13.47
N GLU A 194 -33.97 5.51 14.32
CA GLU A 194 -33.70 6.25 15.58
C GLU A 194 -32.81 5.44 16.55
N VAL A 195 -32.99 4.12 16.64
CA VAL A 195 -32.13 3.21 17.43
C VAL A 195 -30.77 2.96 16.79
N ASN A 196 -30.59 3.23 15.49
CA ASN A 196 -29.26 3.21 14.88
C ASN A 196 -28.54 4.55 15.10
N ALA A 197 -29.23 5.69 14.98
CA ALA A 197 -28.69 6.99 15.42
C ALA A 197 -28.36 6.98 16.93
N MET A 198 -29.26 6.45 17.78
CA MET A 198 -28.97 6.24 19.19
C MET A 198 -27.94 5.12 19.47
N LYS A 199 -27.57 4.27 18.51
CA LYS A 199 -26.36 3.42 18.64
C LYS A 199 -25.10 4.22 18.35
N GLU A 200 -25.13 5.17 17.43
CA GLU A 200 -24.00 6.09 17.21
C GLU A 200 -23.82 7.02 18.43
N ASP A 201 -24.91 7.48 19.05
CA ASP A 201 -24.85 8.20 20.34
C ASP A 201 -24.54 7.30 21.55
N ILE A 202 -24.95 6.03 21.55
CA ILE A 202 -24.48 5.07 22.56
C ILE A 202 -23.00 4.72 22.32
N LEU A 203 -22.49 4.75 21.10
CA LEU A 203 -21.06 4.59 20.80
C LEU A 203 -20.27 5.85 21.18
N SER A 204 -20.79 7.06 20.95
CA SER A 204 -20.18 8.31 21.41
C SER A 204 -20.14 8.37 22.94
N LYS A 205 -21.25 8.01 23.62
CA LYS A 205 -21.31 7.88 25.08
C LYS A 205 -20.62 6.64 25.64
N GLN A 206 -20.38 5.58 24.88
CA GLN A 206 -19.49 4.47 25.27
C GLN A 206 -18.03 4.88 25.18
N ASN A 207 -17.65 5.70 24.20
CA ASN A 207 -16.32 6.32 24.17
C ASN A 207 -16.13 7.29 25.35
N LEU A 208 -17.18 8.02 25.74
CA LEU A 208 -17.18 8.81 26.98
C LEU A 208 -17.08 7.92 28.23
N MET A 209 -17.89 6.87 28.34
CA MET A 209 -17.78 5.88 29.42
C MET A 209 -16.45 5.10 29.42
N LEU A 210 -15.69 5.08 28.32
CA LEU A 210 -14.32 4.54 28.25
C LEU A 210 -13.25 5.55 28.69
N ILE A 211 -13.61 6.83 28.82
CA ILE A 211 -12.84 7.85 29.54
C ILE A 211 -13.22 7.76 31.02
N ASP A 212 -14.51 7.78 31.35
CA ASP A 212 -15.01 7.69 32.74
C ASP A 212 -14.52 6.41 33.43
N LYS A 213 -14.55 5.25 32.74
CA LYS A 213 -13.98 3.99 33.25
C LYS A 213 -12.50 4.09 33.56
N LYS A 214 -11.71 4.83 32.75
CA LYS A 214 -10.28 5.06 33.04
C LYS A 214 -10.05 6.01 34.21
N GLU A 215 -11.08 6.68 34.71
CA GLU A 215 -10.99 7.50 35.93
C GLU A 215 -11.50 6.71 37.13
N VAL A 216 -12.54 5.89 36.97
CA VAL A 216 -12.98 4.90 37.96
C VAL A 216 -11.88 3.84 38.21
N GLU A 217 -11.15 3.42 37.17
CA GLU A 217 -9.98 2.52 37.30
C GLU A 217 -8.87 3.16 38.16
N LYS A 218 -8.54 4.46 37.98
CA LYS A 218 -7.58 5.18 38.85
C LYS A 218 -8.09 5.29 40.29
N LEU A 219 -9.38 5.52 40.49
CA LEU A 219 -9.97 5.65 41.83
C LEU A 219 -10.02 4.30 42.57
N LEU A 220 -10.18 3.19 41.84
CA LEU A 220 -10.03 1.83 42.37
C LEU A 220 -8.57 1.50 42.68
N GLU A 221 -7.61 1.81 41.77
CA GLU A 221 -6.17 1.67 42.05
C GLU A 221 -5.79 2.41 43.35
N ASN A 222 -6.21 3.67 43.50
CA ASN A 222 -5.95 4.45 44.72
C ASN A 222 -6.62 3.87 45.98
N GLN A 223 -7.78 3.21 45.84
CA GLN A 223 -8.50 2.62 46.96
C GLN A 223 -7.91 1.27 47.42
N ASP A 224 -7.29 0.51 46.53
CA ASP A 224 -6.65 -0.77 46.86
C ASP A 224 -5.18 -0.60 47.27
N ASN A 225 -4.44 0.35 46.66
CA ASN A 225 -3.09 0.73 47.10
C ASN A 225 -3.04 1.06 48.61
N LEU A 226 -3.99 1.87 49.10
CA LEU A 226 -4.08 2.27 50.51
C LEU A 226 -4.43 1.12 51.49
N LYS A 227 -4.79 -0.08 51.01
CA LYS A 227 -5.16 -1.23 51.86
C LYS A 227 -4.05 -2.26 51.98
N ASP A 228 -3.40 -2.62 50.88
CA ASP A 228 -2.39 -3.69 50.87
C ASP A 228 -0.95 -3.21 51.13
N GLU A 229 -0.65 -1.91 50.96
CA GLU A 229 0.59 -1.32 51.47
C GLU A 229 0.70 -1.42 53.01
N LEU A 230 -0.43 -1.50 53.73
CA LEU A 230 -0.46 -1.42 55.20
C LEU A 230 0.07 -2.68 55.92
N VAL A 231 0.07 -3.87 55.28
CA VAL A 231 0.26 -5.15 56.02
C VAL A 231 1.30 -6.11 55.42
N LYS A 232 1.54 -6.14 54.09
CA LYS A 232 2.37 -7.23 53.49
C LYS A 232 3.44 -6.82 52.48
N ILE A 233 3.53 -5.57 52.04
CA ILE A 233 4.62 -5.12 51.13
C ILE A 233 5.88 -4.71 51.92
N LEU A 234 6.44 -5.64 52.69
CA LEU A 234 7.75 -5.52 53.36
C LEU A 234 8.83 -6.45 52.77
N GLY A 235 8.61 -7.01 51.57
CA GLY A 235 9.60 -7.90 50.92
C GLY A 235 9.49 -8.15 49.41
N VAL A 236 8.37 -7.85 48.77
CA VAL A 236 8.12 -8.18 47.34
C VAL A 236 8.71 -7.22 46.28
N PRO A 237 8.97 -5.91 46.53
CA PRO A 237 9.37 -4.96 45.47
C PRO A 237 10.58 -5.38 44.61
N ALA A 238 11.54 -6.11 45.18
CA ALA A 238 12.76 -6.53 44.47
C ALA A 238 12.55 -7.54 43.33
N GLN A 239 11.39 -8.22 43.26
CA GLN A 239 11.06 -9.14 42.18
C GLN A 239 10.16 -8.48 41.13
N LEU A 240 9.12 -7.76 41.54
CA LEU A 240 8.26 -7.00 40.62
C LEU A 240 9.03 -5.88 39.90
N GLY A 241 10.05 -5.28 40.52
CA GLY A 241 10.98 -4.38 39.85
C GLY A 241 11.66 -5.03 38.65
N LYS A 242 12.17 -6.26 38.79
CA LYS A 242 12.85 -7.01 37.72
C LYS A 242 11.90 -7.47 36.62
N GLU A 243 10.66 -7.79 36.95
CA GLU A 243 9.62 -8.16 35.97
C GLU A 243 9.14 -6.92 35.20
N THR A 244 8.95 -5.80 35.89
CA THR A 244 8.61 -4.50 35.29
C THR A 244 9.75 -3.95 34.45
N GLU A 245 11.01 -4.17 34.84
CA GLU A 245 12.17 -3.93 34.01
C GLU A 245 12.19 -4.84 32.78
N LYS A 246 11.96 -6.17 32.90
CA LYS A 246 11.85 -7.05 31.72
C LYS A 246 10.75 -6.58 30.77
N ILE A 247 9.63 -6.07 31.27
CA ILE A 247 8.53 -5.51 30.46
C ILE A 247 8.92 -4.16 29.85
N LYS A 248 9.58 -3.26 30.58
CA LYS A 248 10.16 -2.02 30.02
C LYS A 248 11.22 -2.31 28.97
N TRP A 249 12.12 -3.27 29.18
CA TRP A 249 13.12 -3.70 28.21
C TRP A 249 12.47 -4.33 26.98
N LYS A 250 11.43 -5.18 27.14
CA LYS A 250 10.64 -5.70 26.00
C LYS A 250 9.89 -4.59 25.27
N LYS A 251 9.36 -3.58 25.98
CA LYS A 251 8.70 -2.42 25.37
C LYS A 251 9.70 -1.55 24.60
N ILE A 252 10.84 -1.21 25.21
CA ILE A 252 11.91 -0.42 24.58
C ILE A 252 12.57 -1.18 23.42
N ASP A 253 12.70 -2.51 23.51
CA ASP A 253 13.14 -3.37 22.41
C ASP A 253 12.10 -3.42 21.28
N ALA A 254 10.80 -3.50 21.60
CA ALA A 254 9.73 -3.41 20.61
C ALA A 254 9.60 -2.01 19.98
N GLU A 255 9.83 -0.93 20.75
CA GLU A 255 9.85 0.45 20.27
C GLU A 255 11.10 0.71 19.41
N LYS A 256 12.29 0.23 19.82
CA LYS A 256 13.50 0.24 18.98
C LYS A 256 13.37 -0.63 17.74
N LYS A 257 12.66 -1.75 17.80
CA LYS A 257 12.35 -2.58 16.62
C LYS A 257 11.34 -1.89 15.71
N LYS A 258 10.32 -1.21 16.25
CA LYS A 258 9.38 -0.38 15.49
C LYS A 258 10.11 0.81 14.84
N GLU A 259 11.02 1.46 15.55
CA GLU A 259 11.82 2.58 15.06
C GLU A 259 12.85 2.11 14.02
N ALA A 260 13.51 0.97 14.23
CA ALA A 260 14.38 0.34 13.23
C ALA A 260 13.60 -0.12 11.99
N LEU A 261 12.40 -0.68 12.14
CA LEU A 261 11.50 -1.00 11.02
C LEU A 261 11.01 0.27 10.31
N ASN A 262 10.72 1.35 11.04
CA ASN A 262 10.33 2.62 10.46
C ASN A 262 11.49 3.29 9.72
N ASN A 263 12.72 3.17 10.23
CA ASN A 263 13.94 3.61 9.56
C ASN A 263 14.23 2.73 8.34
N GLN A 264 14.02 1.41 8.40
CA GLN A 264 14.10 0.53 7.23
C GLN A 264 13.02 0.86 6.20
N ILE A 265 11.80 1.24 6.60
CA ILE A 265 10.76 1.73 5.70
C ILE A 265 11.15 3.10 5.12
N GLN A 266 11.81 3.98 5.88
CA GLN A 266 12.35 5.25 5.40
C GLN A 266 13.46 5.02 4.37
N GLU A 267 14.40 4.09 4.65
CA GLU A 267 15.48 3.67 3.75
C GLU A 267 14.95 2.96 2.49
N LEU A 268 13.94 2.11 2.62
CA LEU A 268 13.26 1.47 1.48
C LEU A 268 12.51 2.50 0.64
N ASN A 269 11.86 3.50 1.22
CA ASN A 269 11.25 4.61 0.47
C ASN A 269 12.29 5.52 -0.17
N ASN A 270 13.43 5.75 0.47
CA ASN A 270 14.53 6.55 -0.09
C ASN A 270 15.25 5.82 -1.21
N THR A 271 15.44 4.50 -1.09
CA THR A 271 16.00 3.66 -2.16
C THR A 271 15.01 3.46 -3.30
N LEU A 272 13.70 3.33 -3.02
CA LEU A 272 12.64 3.36 -4.04
C LEU A 272 12.70 4.67 -4.84
N LYS A 273 12.71 5.83 -4.18
CA LYS A 273 12.85 7.14 -4.87
C LYS A 273 14.16 7.26 -5.65
N ALA A 274 15.24 6.67 -5.15
CA ALA A 274 16.51 6.63 -5.88
C ALA A 274 16.47 5.68 -7.09
N THR A 275 15.71 4.59 -7.05
CA THR A 275 15.51 3.69 -8.21
C THR A 275 14.48 4.23 -9.20
N GLU A 276 13.44 4.92 -8.74
CA GLU A 276 12.49 5.69 -9.59
C GLU A 276 13.25 6.76 -10.37
N LYS A 277 14.01 7.62 -9.69
CA LYS A 277 14.86 8.64 -10.33
C LYS A 277 15.88 8.03 -11.29
N ARG A 278 16.49 6.88 -10.95
CA ARG A 278 17.37 6.14 -11.87
C ARG A 278 16.63 5.55 -13.07
N MET A 279 15.39 5.09 -12.91
CA MET A 279 14.60 4.59 -14.03
C MET A 279 14.25 5.73 -14.97
N GLU A 280 13.96 6.92 -14.44
CA GLU A 280 13.70 8.13 -15.21
C GLU A 280 14.96 8.64 -15.93
N GLU A 281 16.12 8.62 -15.26
CA GLU A 281 17.44 8.85 -15.88
C GLU A 281 17.74 7.83 -17.01
N ILE A 282 17.51 6.53 -16.78
CA ILE A 282 17.71 5.47 -17.79
C ILE A 282 16.71 5.59 -18.95
N LEU A 283 15.48 6.06 -18.71
CA LEU A 283 14.50 6.33 -19.77
C LEU A 283 14.94 7.51 -20.63
N GLN A 284 15.47 8.58 -20.03
CA GLN A 284 16.04 9.72 -20.76
C GLN A 284 17.29 9.30 -21.55
N GLU A 285 18.23 8.57 -20.93
CA GLU A 285 19.40 7.99 -21.62
C GLU A 285 18.98 7.10 -22.80
N ARG A 286 17.94 6.26 -22.63
CA ARG A 286 17.39 5.45 -23.71
C ARG A 286 16.82 6.31 -24.85
N GLU A 287 16.10 7.38 -24.54
CA GLU A 287 15.54 8.27 -25.56
C GLU A 287 16.63 9.00 -26.34
N ASP A 288 17.67 9.47 -25.66
CA ASP A 288 18.80 10.16 -26.30
C ASP A 288 19.71 9.19 -27.07
N VAL A 289 19.86 7.94 -26.61
CA VAL A 289 20.49 6.86 -27.39
C VAL A 289 19.67 6.47 -28.62
N MET A 290 18.32 6.52 -28.56
CA MET A 290 17.49 6.33 -29.76
C MET A 290 17.69 7.50 -30.76
N LYS A 291 17.71 8.75 -30.30
CA LYS A 291 18.02 9.92 -31.16
C LYS A 291 19.42 9.83 -31.79
N GLU A 292 20.42 9.41 -31.02
CA GLU A 292 21.76 9.09 -31.54
C GLU A 292 21.72 7.98 -32.60
N LEU A 293 21.01 6.88 -32.34
CA LEU A 293 20.90 5.73 -33.23
C LEU A 293 20.23 6.11 -34.56
N ASP A 294 19.11 6.82 -34.51
CA ASP A 294 18.40 7.31 -35.71
C ASP A 294 19.29 8.27 -36.51
N GLY A 295 20.03 9.16 -35.82
CA GLY A 295 21.06 10.00 -36.43
C GLY A 295 22.19 9.20 -37.08
N LYS A 296 22.65 8.10 -36.47
CA LYS A 296 23.65 7.20 -37.10
C LYS A 296 23.04 6.43 -38.27
N GLN A 297 21.78 6.01 -38.21
CA GLN A 297 21.10 5.32 -39.31
C GLN A 297 20.93 6.24 -40.52
N ALA A 298 20.46 7.48 -40.33
CA ALA A 298 20.36 8.47 -41.39
C ALA A 298 21.73 8.77 -42.04
N LEU A 299 22.78 8.88 -41.23
CA LEU A 299 24.16 9.04 -41.73
C LEU A 299 24.64 7.79 -42.50
N LEU A 300 24.33 6.59 -42.02
CA LEU A 300 24.65 5.33 -42.68
C LEU A 300 23.93 5.22 -44.04
N GLU A 301 22.65 5.59 -44.11
CA GLU A 301 21.86 5.53 -45.34
C GLU A 301 22.37 6.55 -46.38
N SER A 302 22.70 7.77 -45.93
CA SER A 302 23.40 8.76 -46.76
C SER A 302 24.73 8.21 -47.29
N LYS A 303 25.54 7.55 -46.46
CA LYS A 303 26.82 6.97 -46.88
C LYS A 303 26.67 5.74 -47.78
N LYS A 304 25.62 4.92 -47.61
CA LYS A 304 25.24 3.87 -48.58
C LYS A 304 24.91 4.48 -49.95
N GLN A 305 24.08 5.53 -49.99
CA GLN A 305 23.72 6.21 -51.24
C GLN A 305 24.95 6.82 -51.93
N GLU A 306 25.85 7.45 -51.17
CA GLU A 306 27.11 7.99 -51.66
C GLU A 306 28.05 6.88 -52.21
N CYS A 307 28.16 5.74 -51.52
CA CYS A 307 28.87 4.56 -52.02
C CYS A 307 28.24 4.02 -53.33
N VAL A 308 26.91 3.91 -53.43
CA VAL A 308 26.23 3.46 -54.66
C VAL A 308 26.48 4.44 -55.82
N ALA A 309 26.51 5.75 -55.55
CA ALA A 309 26.88 6.75 -56.55
C ALA A 309 28.35 6.60 -57.01
N LEU A 310 29.27 6.36 -56.08
CA LEU A 310 30.69 6.10 -56.40
C LEU A 310 30.89 4.79 -57.17
N THR A 311 30.15 3.72 -56.85
CA THR A 311 30.16 2.46 -57.61
C THR A 311 29.72 2.69 -59.06
N ARG A 312 28.62 3.42 -59.28
CA ARG A 312 28.15 3.78 -60.63
C ARG A 312 29.18 4.62 -61.39
N LEU A 313 29.86 5.56 -60.72
CA LEU A 313 30.94 6.34 -61.34
C LEU A 313 32.17 5.48 -61.72
N LEU A 314 32.48 4.44 -60.94
CA LEU A 314 33.53 3.45 -61.25
C LEU A 314 33.12 2.44 -62.34
N GLU A 315 31.82 2.18 -62.51
CA GLU A 315 31.27 1.39 -63.62
C GLU A 315 31.36 2.20 -64.93
N ILE A 316 30.83 3.42 -64.94
CA ILE A 316 30.96 4.38 -66.05
C ILE A 316 32.45 4.67 -66.39
N GLY A 317 33.33 4.66 -65.39
CA GLY A 317 34.77 4.76 -65.57
C GLY A 317 35.35 3.57 -66.34
N ARG A 318 35.00 2.33 -65.95
CA ARG A 318 35.45 1.10 -66.62
C ARG A 318 34.85 0.92 -68.00
N GLU A 319 33.62 1.36 -68.23
CA GLU A 319 33.01 1.41 -69.57
C GLU A 319 33.80 2.35 -70.50
N LYS A 320 34.16 3.54 -70.02
CA LYS A 320 34.99 4.50 -70.78
C LYS A 320 36.39 3.98 -71.02
N GLU A 321 37.01 3.33 -70.04
CA GLU A 321 38.33 2.69 -70.21
C GLU A 321 38.25 1.57 -71.25
N SER A 322 37.20 0.74 -71.22
CA SER A 322 36.97 -0.32 -72.22
C SER A 322 36.76 0.24 -73.63
N ALA A 323 36.03 1.36 -73.77
CA ALA A 323 35.87 2.06 -75.05
C ALA A 323 37.21 2.63 -75.57
N ILE A 324 38.00 3.26 -74.70
CA ILE A 324 39.35 3.78 -75.05
C ILE A 324 40.30 2.64 -75.45
N LEU A 325 40.19 1.46 -74.83
CA LEU A 325 40.95 0.28 -75.23
C LEU A 325 40.51 -0.25 -76.60
N ALA A 326 39.21 -0.31 -76.89
CA ALA A 326 38.70 -0.69 -78.21
C ALA A 326 39.13 0.31 -79.31
N ASP A 327 39.02 1.62 -79.06
CA ASP A 327 39.53 2.67 -79.95
C ASP A 327 41.04 2.53 -80.18
N ARG A 328 41.80 2.21 -79.13
CA ARG A 328 43.24 1.93 -79.24
C ARG A 328 43.52 0.70 -80.11
N GLU A 329 42.77 -0.39 -79.96
CA GLU A 329 42.94 -1.58 -80.80
C GLU A 329 42.66 -1.28 -82.29
N VAL A 330 41.62 -0.50 -82.58
CA VAL A 330 41.31 0.00 -83.92
C VAL A 330 42.43 0.91 -84.46
N LEU A 331 42.98 1.80 -83.64
CA LEU A 331 44.12 2.65 -84.02
C LEU A 331 45.41 1.85 -84.24
N GLU A 332 45.69 0.84 -83.41
CA GLU A 332 46.82 -0.06 -83.61
C GLU A 332 46.67 -0.93 -84.87
N TYR A 333 45.45 -1.40 -85.18
CA TYR A 333 45.15 -2.09 -86.44
C TYR A 333 45.39 -1.18 -87.65
N ASN A 334 44.87 0.05 -87.60
CA ASN A 334 45.07 1.05 -88.65
C ASN A 334 46.56 1.43 -88.82
N LEU A 335 47.31 1.54 -87.72
CA LEU A 335 48.76 1.75 -87.77
C LEU A 335 49.49 0.55 -88.41
N LYS A 336 49.14 -0.68 -88.04
CA LYS A 336 49.68 -1.92 -88.64
C LYS A 336 49.38 -1.97 -90.16
N LYS A 337 48.17 -1.58 -90.58
CA LYS A 337 47.78 -1.43 -91.99
C LYS A 337 48.60 -0.37 -92.73
N CYS A 338 48.73 0.84 -92.17
CA CYS A 338 49.55 1.92 -92.75
C CYS A 338 51.04 1.54 -92.87
N ILE A 339 51.57 0.78 -91.91
CA ILE A 339 52.95 0.24 -91.99
C ILE A 339 53.08 -0.79 -93.12
N LEU A 340 52.07 -1.67 -93.32
CA LEU A 340 52.05 -2.63 -94.41
C LEU A 340 51.97 -1.95 -95.78
N GLU A 341 51.08 -0.96 -95.94
CA GLU A 341 50.98 -0.16 -97.17
C GLU A 341 52.27 0.62 -97.46
N LYS A 342 52.93 1.15 -96.41
CA LYS A 342 54.24 1.82 -96.54
C LYS A 342 55.33 0.84 -97.00
N LYS A 343 55.34 -0.40 -96.52
CA LYS A 343 56.24 -1.46 -97.02
C LYS A 343 55.96 -1.76 -98.49
N GLN A 344 54.72 -2.08 -98.85
CA GLN A 344 54.33 -2.36 -100.25
C GLN A 344 54.71 -1.23 -101.21
N LYS A 345 54.50 0.04 -100.83
CA LYS A 345 54.93 1.20 -101.61
C LYS A 345 56.46 1.33 -101.70
N HIS A 346 57.19 1.01 -100.64
CA HIS A 346 58.66 0.99 -100.64
C HIS A 346 59.22 -0.13 -101.52
N ASP A 347 58.68 -1.35 -101.42
CA ASP A 347 59.06 -2.51 -102.24
C ASP A 347 58.77 -2.24 -103.72
N THR A 348 57.63 -1.62 -104.02
CA THR A 348 57.28 -1.15 -105.38
C THR A 348 58.29 -0.10 -105.88
N LEU A 349 58.73 0.81 -105.02
CA LEU A 349 59.72 1.85 -105.37
C LEU A 349 61.11 1.24 -105.61
N ILE A 350 61.54 0.26 -104.81
CA ILE A 350 62.75 -0.55 -105.04
C ILE A 350 62.65 -1.30 -106.38
N HIS A 351 61.49 -1.88 -106.70
CA HIS A 351 61.27 -2.54 -107.99
C HIS A 351 61.35 -1.55 -109.17
N LYS A 352 60.76 -0.36 -109.05
CA LYS A 352 60.89 0.70 -110.08
C LYS A 352 62.32 1.23 -110.21
N GLN A 353 63.05 1.37 -109.11
CA GLN A 353 64.46 1.78 -109.12
C GLN A 353 65.36 0.71 -109.77
N THR A 354 65.21 -0.56 -109.41
CA THR A 354 65.98 -1.66 -110.03
C THR A 354 65.65 -1.86 -111.52
N LEU A 355 64.40 -1.60 -111.94
CA LEU A 355 64.04 -1.49 -113.37
C LEU A 355 64.75 -0.30 -114.04
N LYS A 356 64.69 0.91 -113.47
CA LYS A 356 65.42 2.09 -113.97
C LYS A 356 66.92 1.80 -114.13
N ASP A 357 67.54 1.14 -113.15
CA ASP A 357 68.95 0.77 -113.19
C ASP A 357 69.24 -0.37 -114.19
N ARG A 358 68.24 -1.18 -114.57
CA ARG A 358 68.34 -2.15 -115.68
C ARG A 358 68.31 -1.43 -117.03
N GLU A 359 67.41 -0.46 -117.21
CA GLU A 359 67.32 0.32 -118.44
C GLU A 359 68.52 1.25 -118.64
N LEU A 360 69.03 1.90 -117.58
CA LEU A 360 70.31 2.63 -117.62
C LEU A 360 71.50 1.75 -118.04
N ARG A 361 71.49 0.46 -117.67
CA ARG A 361 72.51 -0.51 -118.12
C ARG A 361 72.30 -0.96 -119.58
N LYS A 362 71.09 -0.87 -120.14
CA LYS A 362 70.87 -1.01 -121.60
C LYS A 362 71.34 0.23 -122.35
N LEU A 363 70.99 1.42 -121.86
CA LEU A 363 71.41 2.71 -122.43
C LEU A 363 72.93 2.76 -122.57
N LYS A 364 73.67 2.50 -121.49
CA LYS A 364 75.14 2.44 -121.51
C LYS A 364 75.72 1.39 -122.46
N LYS A 365 75.02 0.29 -122.74
CA LYS A 365 75.43 -0.68 -123.78
C LYS A 365 75.23 -0.13 -125.19
N MET A 366 74.14 0.59 -125.44
CA MET A 366 73.90 1.25 -126.73
C MET A 366 74.82 2.46 -126.94
N GLU A 367 75.14 3.23 -125.90
CA GLU A 367 76.18 4.28 -125.93
C GLU A 367 77.55 3.69 -126.32
N LEU A 368 77.94 2.56 -125.73
CA LEU A 368 79.18 1.85 -126.11
C LEU A 368 79.14 1.32 -127.55
N GLN A 369 78.01 0.77 -128.01
CA GLN A 369 77.87 0.33 -129.40
C GLN A 369 77.94 1.51 -130.39
N LEU A 370 77.36 2.66 -130.03
CA LEU A 370 77.40 3.88 -130.84
C LEU A 370 78.82 4.48 -130.90
N ASN A 371 79.59 4.39 -129.81
CA ASN A 371 81.01 4.77 -129.81
C ASN A 371 81.85 3.88 -130.74
N VAL A 372 81.67 2.55 -130.71
CA VAL A 372 82.35 1.63 -131.63
C VAL A 372 82.00 1.93 -133.10
N ILE A 373 80.74 2.31 -133.38
CA ILE A 373 80.33 2.76 -134.73
C ILE A 373 81.04 4.07 -135.11
N ASN A 374 81.14 5.05 -134.20
CA ASN A 374 81.90 6.29 -134.44
C ASN A 374 83.40 6.05 -134.66
N GLU A 375 84.00 5.09 -133.95
CA GLU A 375 85.40 4.70 -134.14
C GLU A 375 85.63 4.09 -135.53
N SER A 376 84.71 3.23 -136.01
CA SER A 376 84.76 2.72 -137.40
C SER A 376 84.56 3.84 -138.44
N LEU A 377 83.73 4.85 -138.15
CA LEU A 377 83.52 5.99 -139.04
C LEU A 377 84.76 6.90 -139.16
N GLU A 378 85.56 7.05 -138.10
CA GLU A 378 86.87 7.71 -138.21
C GLU A 378 87.91 6.86 -138.95
N GLN A 379 87.85 5.53 -138.82
CA GLN A 379 88.70 4.62 -139.60
C GLN A 379 88.43 4.78 -141.11
N ASP A 380 87.17 4.85 -141.54
CA ASP A 380 86.79 5.07 -142.95
C ASP A 380 87.20 6.45 -143.46
N LYS A 381 87.03 7.52 -142.67
CA LYS A 381 87.54 8.86 -142.98
C LYS A 381 89.06 8.87 -143.18
N SER A 382 89.80 8.04 -142.42
CA SER A 382 91.25 7.92 -142.56
C SER A 382 91.67 7.23 -143.86
N GLN A 383 90.88 6.27 -144.35
CA GLN A 383 91.11 5.60 -145.64
C GLN A 383 90.81 6.54 -146.82
N HIS A 384 89.69 7.28 -146.75
CA HIS A 384 89.33 8.26 -147.77
C HIS A 384 90.40 9.35 -147.96
N LYS A 385 91.08 9.78 -146.88
CA LYS A 385 92.22 10.72 -146.97
C LYS A 385 93.42 10.16 -147.76
N ARG A 386 93.68 8.85 -147.70
CA ARG A 386 94.81 8.22 -148.43
C ARG A 386 94.52 8.10 -149.92
N LEU A 387 93.31 7.62 -150.27
CA LEU A 387 92.86 7.52 -151.65
C LEU A 387 92.80 8.88 -152.37
N LYS A 388 92.55 9.97 -151.62
CA LYS A 388 92.59 11.32 -152.20
C LYS A 388 94.00 11.76 -152.62
N THR A 389 95.04 11.40 -151.85
CA THR A 389 96.42 11.82 -152.15
C THR A 389 97.09 11.12 -153.33
N GLU A 390 96.55 9.99 -153.82
CA GLU A 390 97.06 9.31 -155.02
C GLU A 390 96.44 9.84 -156.34
N ALA A 391 95.36 10.64 -156.27
CA ALA A 391 94.61 11.08 -157.46
C ALA A 391 95.07 12.43 -158.05
N GLU A 392 95.84 13.24 -157.32
CA GLU A 392 96.11 14.66 -157.66
C GLU A 392 97.45 14.87 -158.41
N ALA A 393 97.97 13.85 -159.11
CA ALA A 393 99.32 13.83 -159.68
C ALA A 393 99.40 13.62 -161.21
N ILE A 394 98.94 14.60 -162.02
CA ILE A 394 99.46 14.92 -163.38
C ILE A 394 98.91 16.30 -163.86
N PRO A 395 99.62 17.09 -164.71
CA PRO A 395 99.45 18.57 -164.71
C PRO A 395 99.14 19.25 -166.07
N LYS A 396 98.56 20.48 -166.03
CA LYS A 396 98.99 21.74 -166.73
C LYS A 396 97.90 22.82 -166.94
N SER A 397 98.09 24.01 -166.32
CA SER A 397 97.78 25.40 -166.80
C SER A 397 97.81 26.35 -165.59
N SER A 398 98.63 27.41 -165.48
CA SER A 398 98.60 28.68 -166.24
C SER A 398 97.27 29.46 -165.96
N GLU A 399 97.24 30.70 -165.46
CA GLU A 399 98.31 31.63 -165.02
C GLU A 399 97.73 32.84 -164.25
N VAL A 400 98.57 33.84 -163.94
CA VAL A 400 98.21 35.18 -163.41
C VAL A 400 97.64 35.21 -161.98
N LEU A 401 98.54 35.25 -161.00
CA LEU A 401 98.77 36.48 -160.22
C LEU A 401 100.11 36.43 -159.45
N LEU A 402 101.07 37.25 -159.90
CA LEU A 402 102.15 37.80 -159.06
C LEU A 402 101.60 39.08 -158.36
N GLU A 403 102.27 39.89 -157.54
CA GLU A 403 103.70 40.07 -157.18
C GLU A 403 103.82 40.44 -155.68
N ARG A 404 104.66 39.75 -154.90
CA ARG A 404 105.57 40.37 -153.88
C ARG A 404 106.60 39.38 -153.29
N ARG A 405 107.17 38.48 -154.11
CA ARG A 405 108.16 37.48 -153.66
C ARG A 405 109.57 37.86 -154.10
N ARG A 406 110.44 38.24 -153.16
CA ARG A 406 111.93 38.32 -153.27
C ARG A 406 112.49 39.25 -154.36
N GLU A 407 112.75 40.50 -154.00
CA GLU A 407 113.71 41.46 -154.58
C GLU A 407 113.64 42.73 -153.69
N LEU A 408 114.69 43.43 -153.24
CA LEU A 408 116.18 43.28 -153.19
C LEU A 408 116.59 43.52 -151.70
N GLN A 409 117.81 43.64 -151.15
CA GLN A 409 119.25 43.37 -151.40
C GLN A 409 119.88 43.38 -149.96
N LYS A 410 121.11 42.98 -149.59
CA LYS A 410 122.37 42.51 -150.20
C LYS A 410 123.43 43.51 -150.73
N GLU A 411 123.18 44.81 -150.67
CA GLU A 411 124.11 45.93 -150.94
C GLU A 411 123.69 47.09 -150.00
N ILE A 412 124.54 47.97 -149.47
CA ILE A 412 126.01 48.07 -149.53
C ILE A 412 126.54 48.89 -148.32
N GLU A 413 127.69 48.52 -147.74
CA GLU A 413 128.51 49.45 -146.92
C GLU A 413 129.75 49.94 -147.71
N MET A 414 129.86 49.52 -148.99
CA MET A 414 130.88 49.94 -149.94
C MET A 414 130.55 51.32 -150.53
N ASN A 415 130.45 52.36 -149.71
CA ASN A 415 130.43 53.73 -150.22
C ASN A 415 131.16 54.77 -149.36
N LYS A 416 132.49 54.62 -149.30
CA LYS A 416 133.44 55.73 -149.13
C LYS A 416 134.69 55.49 -150.00
N ARG A 417 134.90 56.26 -151.10
CA ARG A 417 136.14 57.04 -151.44
C ARG A 417 136.40 57.40 -152.91
N SER A 418 137.08 58.56 -153.11
CA SER A 418 138.04 58.92 -154.21
C SER A 418 138.83 60.30 -153.99
N LEU A 419 140.23 60.34 -153.89
CA LEU A 419 141.33 61.45 -153.81
C LEU A 419 141.92 61.98 -152.41
N ALA A 420 143.03 62.75 -152.06
CA ALA A 420 144.29 63.52 -152.55
C ALA A 420 145.29 63.98 -151.34
N GLU A 421 146.43 64.80 -151.21
CA GLU A 421 147.83 65.25 -151.77
C GLU A 421 148.60 66.26 -150.73
N GLN A 422 149.85 66.90 -150.62
CA GLN A 422 151.37 66.99 -151.02
C GLN A 422 152.16 68.23 -150.27
N GLU A 423 153.48 68.73 -150.11
CA GLU A 423 155.04 68.52 -149.94
C GLU A 423 155.86 69.87 -149.50
N MET A 424 157.19 70.28 -149.25
CA MET A 424 158.70 69.94 -148.95
C MET A 424 159.62 71.28 -148.63
N ILE A 425 160.98 71.63 -148.43
CA ILE A 425 162.51 71.23 -148.23
C ILE A 425 163.51 72.52 -147.97
N SER A 426 164.87 72.75 -147.69
CA SER A 426 166.16 72.25 -146.95
C SER A 426 167.55 73.17 -146.96
N ASP A 427 168.69 72.92 -146.18
CA ASP A 427 170.25 73.25 -146.23
C ASP A 427 171.01 74.66 -145.82
N THR A 428 172.36 75.06 -145.57
CA THR A 428 173.89 74.70 -145.31
C THR A 428 174.85 75.98 -144.91
N ASP A 429 176.21 76.25 -144.63
CA ASP A 429 177.65 75.73 -144.25
C ASP A 429 178.81 76.87 -143.85
N ALA A 430 180.11 76.67 -143.33
CA ALA A 430 181.23 77.71 -142.93
C ALA A 430 182.79 77.37 -142.51
N ARG A 431 183.88 78.29 -142.47
CA ARG A 431 185.37 78.12 -141.93
C ARG A 431 186.55 79.29 -141.93
N THR A 432 187.48 79.51 -140.90
CA THR A 432 188.97 80.04 -140.86
C THR A 432 189.69 80.09 -139.42
N LEU A 433 191.04 80.29 -139.22
CA LEU A 433 191.79 80.09 -137.90
C LEU A 433 192.72 81.20 -137.25
N ASP A 434 194.01 81.35 -137.60
CA ASP A 434 195.09 81.67 -136.62
C ASP A 434 195.31 83.11 -136.07
N GLU A 435 194.62 84.15 -136.53
CA GLU A 435 194.69 85.47 -135.85
C GLU A 435 194.00 85.43 -134.47
N CYS A 436 193.14 84.42 -134.23
CA CYS A 436 192.33 84.28 -133.01
C CYS A 436 193.12 83.96 -131.74
N ILE A 437 194.40 83.59 -131.80
CA ILE A 437 195.21 83.21 -130.63
C ILE A 437 195.37 84.38 -129.62
N ALA A 438 195.21 85.62 -130.06
CA ALA A 438 195.12 86.79 -129.18
C ALA A 438 193.75 86.90 -128.46
N GLU A 439 192.66 86.51 -129.12
CA GLU A 439 191.29 86.53 -128.54
C GLU A 439 191.00 85.33 -127.65
N GLU A 440 191.66 84.20 -127.87
CA GLU A 440 191.53 82.95 -127.11
C GLU A 440 191.66 83.18 -125.59
N ARG A 441 192.59 84.05 -125.18
CA ARG A 441 192.80 84.44 -123.76
C ARG A 441 191.68 85.30 -123.16
N ARG A 442 190.81 85.90 -123.99
CA ARG A 442 189.61 86.63 -123.54
C ARG A 442 188.45 85.67 -123.28
N LEU A 443 188.24 84.69 -124.18
CA LEU A 443 187.14 83.72 -124.14
C LEU A 443 187.22 82.77 -122.92
N PHE A 444 188.43 82.37 -122.51
CA PHE A 444 188.63 81.49 -121.34
C PHE A 444 187.99 82.02 -120.04
N LYS A 445 187.88 83.35 -119.86
CA LYS A 445 187.24 83.96 -118.68
C LYS A 445 185.71 83.96 -118.69
N GLU A 446 185.08 83.61 -119.81
CA GLU A 446 183.61 83.50 -119.89
C GLU A 446 183.15 82.05 -119.71
N GLN A 447 183.94 81.08 -120.18
CA GLN A 447 183.67 79.64 -120.03
C GLN A 447 183.45 79.22 -118.56
N GLU A 448 184.18 79.83 -117.63
CA GLU A 448 184.15 79.48 -116.21
C GLU A 448 182.90 80.03 -115.46
N LYS A 449 182.19 81.01 -116.02
CA LYS A 449 180.93 81.51 -115.45
C LYS A 449 179.79 80.51 -115.65
N TYR A 450 179.54 80.10 -116.88
CA TYR A 450 178.42 79.21 -117.23
C TYR A 450 178.47 77.85 -116.52
N ARG A 451 179.68 77.34 -116.26
CA ARG A 451 179.87 76.07 -115.53
C ARG A 451 179.32 76.09 -114.10
N ASN A 452 179.25 77.27 -113.47
CA ASN A 452 178.69 77.45 -112.12
C ASN A 452 177.16 77.57 -112.08
N GLU A 453 176.52 77.93 -113.20
CA GLU A 453 175.06 78.04 -113.27
C GLU A 453 174.41 76.67 -113.51
N LEU A 454 175.02 75.85 -114.37
CA LEU A 454 174.60 74.48 -114.67
C LEU A 454 174.50 73.60 -113.40
N SER A 455 175.43 73.78 -112.46
CA SER A 455 175.45 73.08 -111.16
C SER A 455 174.21 73.39 -110.30
N LYS A 456 173.75 74.65 -110.29
CA LYS A 456 172.59 75.09 -109.49
C LYS A 456 171.27 74.49 -110.00
N LEU A 457 171.13 74.35 -111.32
CA LEU A 457 169.95 73.75 -111.96
C LEU A 457 169.81 72.25 -111.65
N ALA A 458 170.93 71.52 -111.57
CA ALA A 458 170.92 70.10 -111.21
C ALA A 458 170.36 69.85 -109.80
N HIS A 459 170.78 70.65 -108.81
CA HIS A 459 170.35 70.48 -107.42
C HIS A 459 168.84 70.73 -107.21
N LEU A 460 168.28 71.75 -107.86
CA LEU A 460 166.85 72.08 -107.77
C LEU A 460 165.94 70.94 -108.28
N THR A 461 166.43 70.18 -109.26
CA THR A 461 165.68 69.09 -109.90
C THR A 461 165.49 67.90 -108.96
N LEU A 462 166.50 67.58 -108.13
CA LEU A 462 166.46 66.45 -107.21
C LEU A 462 165.38 66.61 -106.13
N LEU A 463 165.33 67.79 -105.48
CA LEU A 463 164.35 68.12 -104.42
C LEU A 463 162.89 67.96 -104.88
N LYS A 464 162.61 68.19 -106.17
CA LYS A 464 161.25 68.05 -106.74
C LYS A 464 160.83 66.61 -107.01
N VAL A 465 161.77 65.66 -107.02
CA VAL A 465 161.46 64.22 -107.07
C VAL A 465 161.07 63.72 -105.68
N GLU A 466 161.83 64.10 -104.65
CA GLU A 466 161.61 63.68 -103.25
C GLU A 466 160.24 64.14 -102.71
N GLU A 467 159.86 65.41 -102.94
CA GLU A 467 158.52 65.92 -102.62
C GLU A 467 157.38 65.07 -103.23
N LYS A 468 157.62 64.50 -104.41
CA LYS A 468 156.61 63.77 -105.18
C LYS A 468 156.42 62.35 -104.65
N GLU A 469 157.50 61.69 -104.23
CA GLU A 469 157.40 60.40 -103.56
C GLU A 469 156.74 60.50 -102.18
N GLN A 470 157.08 61.52 -101.39
CA GLN A 470 156.52 61.73 -100.05
C GLN A 470 154.98 61.75 -100.10
N LYS A 471 154.41 62.55 -101.01
CA LYS A 471 152.96 62.72 -101.18
C LYS A 471 152.28 61.43 -101.68
N CYS A 472 152.93 60.63 -102.52
CA CYS A 472 152.40 59.32 -102.94
C CYS A 472 152.25 58.35 -101.75
N ARG A 473 153.23 58.32 -100.84
CA ARG A 473 153.21 57.45 -99.64
C ARG A 473 152.09 57.85 -98.66
N GLU A 474 151.78 59.14 -98.57
CA GLU A 474 150.68 59.69 -97.75
C GLU A 474 149.29 59.29 -98.31
N VAL A 475 149.07 59.47 -99.61
CA VAL A 475 147.81 59.05 -100.29
C VAL A 475 147.56 57.55 -100.10
N GLN A 476 148.60 56.72 -100.25
CA GLN A 476 148.46 55.27 -100.11
C GLN A 476 148.08 54.84 -98.68
N LYS A 477 148.62 55.51 -97.64
CA LYS A 477 148.20 55.31 -96.24
C LYS A 477 146.72 55.65 -96.03
N ALA A 478 146.27 56.80 -96.53
CA ALA A 478 144.87 57.24 -96.40
C ALA A 478 143.90 56.26 -97.08
N GLN A 479 144.27 55.75 -98.26
CA GLN A 479 143.44 54.80 -99.01
C GLN A 479 143.28 53.45 -98.29
N ILE A 480 144.32 52.98 -97.58
CA ILE A 480 144.26 51.77 -96.74
C ILE A 480 143.36 51.98 -95.53
N GLN A 481 143.43 53.15 -94.87
CA GLN A 481 142.55 53.49 -93.74
C GLN A 481 141.08 53.49 -94.17
N LEU A 482 140.75 54.14 -95.30
CA LEU A 482 139.39 54.18 -95.84
C LEU A 482 138.83 52.78 -96.13
N GLN A 483 139.62 51.88 -96.72
CA GLN A 483 139.20 50.50 -96.94
C GLN A 483 138.90 49.74 -95.64
N ASN A 484 139.64 50.01 -94.56
CA ASN A 484 139.41 49.35 -93.28
C ASN A 484 138.13 49.86 -92.61
N SER A 485 137.88 51.18 -92.59
CA SER A 485 136.61 51.73 -92.12
C SER A 485 135.41 51.20 -92.90
N LEU A 486 135.51 51.06 -94.23
CA LEU A 486 134.46 50.45 -95.06
C LEU A 486 134.20 48.97 -94.75
N LYS A 487 135.22 48.21 -94.30
CA LYS A 487 135.04 46.83 -93.83
C LYS A 487 134.36 46.78 -92.45
N GLU A 488 134.64 47.75 -91.58
CA GLU A 488 134.02 47.86 -90.25
C GLU A 488 132.53 48.23 -90.34
N ILE A 489 132.17 49.19 -91.19
CA ILE A 489 130.77 49.59 -91.43
C ILE A 489 129.96 48.37 -91.89
N LYS A 490 130.44 47.64 -92.90
CA LYS A 490 129.79 46.40 -93.38
C LYS A 490 129.67 45.33 -92.30
N ARG A 491 130.60 45.25 -91.35
CA ARG A 491 130.51 44.34 -90.18
C ARG A 491 129.37 44.76 -89.24
N LYS A 492 129.22 46.07 -88.98
CA LYS A 492 128.16 46.63 -88.13
C LYS A 492 126.77 46.56 -88.78
N ASP A 493 126.65 46.73 -90.10
CA ASP A 493 125.38 46.52 -90.81
C ASP A 493 124.86 45.08 -90.66
N LEU A 494 125.76 44.09 -90.70
CA LEU A 494 125.42 42.69 -90.49
C LEU A 494 124.98 42.41 -89.04
N GLU A 495 125.68 42.95 -88.04
CA GLU A 495 125.24 42.91 -86.64
C GLU A 495 123.83 43.51 -86.46
N ILE A 496 123.57 44.67 -87.07
CA ILE A 496 122.28 45.36 -87.00
C ILE A 496 121.14 44.51 -87.62
N GLU A 497 121.37 43.82 -88.74
CA GLU A 497 120.37 42.88 -89.29
C GLU A 497 120.13 41.65 -88.41
N VAL A 498 121.15 41.15 -87.70
CA VAL A 498 120.96 40.10 -86.68
C VAL A 498 120.08 40.62 -85.53
N TYR A 499 120.36 41.81 -84.99
CA TYR A 499 119.54 42.40 -83.92
C TYR A 499 118.10 42.74 -84.36
N LYS A 500 117.89 43.18 -85.60
CA LYS A 500 116.53 43.33 -86.17
C LYS A 500 115.79 42.00 -86.25
N LYS A 501 116.46 40.91 -86.64
CA LYS A 501 115.88 39.55 -86.71
C LYS A 501 115.54 39.01 -85.32
N THR A 502 116.39 39.18 -84.31
CA THR A 502 116.08 38.76 -82.93
C THR A 502 114.95 39.59 -82.32
N LYS A 503 114.91 40.91 -82.52
CA LYS A 503 113.78 41.77 -82.10
C LYS A 503 112.44 41.28 -82.67
N ARG A 504 112.40 40.95 -83.97
CA ARG A 504 111.19 40.37 -84.63
C ARG A 504 110.80 39.00 -84.03
N LYS A 505 111.77 38.16 -83.67
CA LYS A 505 111.52 36.85 -83.02
C LYS A 505 110.89 37.03 -81.63
N ILE A 506 111.50 37.87 -80.78
CA ILE A 506 111.01 38.17 -79.43
C ILE A 506 109.61 38.80 -79.49
N GLN A 507 109.37 39.75 -80.40
CA GLN A 507 108.05 40.38 -80.54
C GLN A 507 106.95 39.40 -81.01
N LYS A 508 107.29 38.38 -81.80
CA LYS A 508 106.38 37.27 -82.11
C LYS A 508 106.11 36.38 -80.88
N GLN A 509 107.13 36.08 -80.08
CA GLN A 509 106.97 35.29 -78.85
C GLN A 509 106.08 36.01 -77.83
N LEU A 510 106.30 37.32 -77.60
CA LEU A 510 105.47 38.15 -76.71
C LEU A 510 103.99 38.17 -77.15
N LYS A 511 103.71 38.32 -78.45
CA LYS A 511 102.34 38.21 -78.99
C LYS A 511 101.75 36.79 -78.91
N GLY A 512 102.60 35.76 -78.80
CA GLY A 512 102.18 34.39 -78.49
C GLY A 512 101.75 34.24 -77.03
N PHE A 513 102.59 34.69 -76.10
CA PHE A 513 102.30 34.63 -74.66
C PHE A 513 101.06 35.43 -74.28
N ALA A 514 100.85 36.63 -74.83
CA ALA A 514 99.64 37.42 -74.60
C ALA A 514 98.36 36.62 -74.92
N LYS A 515 98.28 36.00 -76.11
CA LYS A 515 97.15 35.15 -76.51
C LYS A 515 96.95 33.94 -75.60
N ILE A 516 98.03 33.36 -75.08
CA ILE A 516 97.96 32.25 -74.12
C ILE A 516 97.38 32.73 -72.79
N CYS A 517 97.79 33.90 -72.30
CA CYS A 517 97.19 34.53 -71.12
C CYS A 517 95.70 34.84 -71.33
N ASP A 518 95.30 35.38 -72.48
CA ASP A 518 93.89 35.65 -72.80
C ASP A 518 93.05 34.36 -72.77
N VAL A 519 93.56 33.26 -73.34
CA VAL A 519 92.90 31.94 -73.30
C VAL A 519 92.81 31.40 -71.87
N ILE A 520 93.89 31.49 -71.08
CA ILE A 520 93.91 31.07 -69.67
C ILE A 520 92.93 31.90 -68.84
N GLN A 521 92.80 33.20 -69.09
CA GLN A 521 91.86 34.08 -68.38
C GLN A 521 90.41 33.78 -68.76
N ASN A 522 90.13 33.48 -70.03
CA ASN A 522 88.81 33.05 -70.47
C ASN A 522 88.42 31.68 -69.89
N GLU A 523 89.31 30.69 -69.91
CA GLU A 523 89.07 29.39 -69.27
C GLU A 523 88.96 29.51 -67.73
N ARG A 524 89.74 30.40 -67.08
CA ARG A 524 89.57 30.73 -65.65
C ARG A 524 88.17 31.28 -65.38
N ASN A 525 87.71 32.26 -66.16
CA ASN A 525 86.38 32.86 -65.98
C ASN A 525 85.26 31.82 -66.21
N LYS A 526 85.42 30.97 -67.22
CA LYS A 526 84.52 29.84 -67.51
C LYS A 526 84.49 28.82 -66.36
N CYS A 527 85.63 28.46 -65.79
CA CYS A 527 85.72 27.60 -64.61
C CYS A 527 85.12 28.24 -63.35
N ILE A 528 85.28 29.55 -63.15
CA ILE A 528 84.64 30.29 -62.04
C ILE A 528 83.11 30.27 -62.22
N ASN A 529 82.60 30.55 -63.43
CA ASN A 529 81.16 30.52 -63.71
C ASN A 529 80.58 29.10 -63.54
N LEU A 530 81.28 28.06 -64.01
CA LEU A 530 80.89 26.66 -63.78
C LEU A 530 80.91 26.30 -62.29
N THR A 531 81.89 26.79 -61.53
CA THR A 531 81.95 26.61 -60.07
C THR A 531 80.78 27.31 -59.37
N HIS A 532 80.42 28.52 -59.78
CA HIS A 532 79.27 29.25 -59.23
C HIS A 532 77.94 28.52 -59.54
N ILE A 533 77.75 28.07 -60.78
CA ILE A 533 76.56 27.29 -61.19
C ILE A 533 76.49 25.95 -60.43
N ALA A 534 77.63 25.28 -60.22
CA ALA A 534 77.69 24.05 -59.42
C ALA A 534 77.37 24.31 -57.94
N GLN A 535 77.90 25.40 -57.36
CA GLN A 535 77.63 25.80 -55.98
C GLN A 535 76.16 26.18 -55.77
N GLN A 536 75.55 26.90 -56.72
CA GLN A 536 74.13 27.23 -56.70
C GLN A 536 73.26 25.95 -56.81
N LYS A 537 73.57 25.04 -57.74
CA LYS A 537 72.87 23.75 -57.82
C LYS A 537 73.05 22.92 -56.55
N ALA A 538 74.20 23.00 -55.89
CA ALA A 538 74.45 22.32 -54.62
C ALA A 538 73.63 22.91 -53.46
N THR A 539 73.37 24.23 -53.42
CA THR A 539 72.47 24.83 -52.43
C THR A 539 71.00 24.58 -52.74
N GLU A 540 70.59 24.63 -54.01
CA GLU A 540 69.24 24.24 -54.47
C GLU A 540 68.93 22.77 -54.11
N LEU A 541 69.84 21.84 -54.40
CA LEU A 541 69.71 20.43 -54.03
C LEU A 541 69.68 20.24 -52.51
N ARG A 542 70.53 20.94 -51.75
CA ARG A 542 70.53 20.88 -50.27
C ARG A 542 69.22 21.39 -49.67
N ASN A 543 68.63 22.44 -50.24
CA ASN A 543 67.33 22.95 -49.83
C ASN A 543 66.20 21.97 -50.19
N ARG A 544 66.30 21.31 -51.35
CA ARG A 544 65.35 20.26 -51.77
C ARG A 544 65.43 19.01 -50.88
N VAL A 545 66.63 18.61 -50.46
CA VAL A 545 66.83 17.53 -49.47
C VAL A 545 66.15 17.91 -48.15
N LYS A 546 66.38 19.11 -47.62
CA LYS A 546 65.68 19.59 -46.40
C LYS A 546 64.17 19.61 -46.52
N LEU A 547 63.65 19.94 -47.71
CA LEU A 547 62.21 19.90 -47.98
C LEU A 547 61.67 18.45 -47.88
N ILE A 548 62.37 17.49 -48.49
CA ILE A 548 62.04 16.07 -48.44
C ILE A 548 62.22 15.49 -47.02
N GLU A 549 63.24 15.92 -46.26
CA GLU A 549 63.42 15.56 -44.85
C GLU A 549 62.23 16.03 -44.00
N ASN A 550 61.77 17.27 -44.20
CA ASN A 550 60.57 17.81 -43.55
C ASN A 550 59.29 17.06 -43.99
N GLU A 551 59.13 16.75 -45.28
CA GLU A 551 58.00 15.94 -45.78
C GLU A 551 58.00 14.55 -45.14
N ILE A 552 59.14 13.85 -45.10
CA ILE A 552 59.29 12.55 -44.42
C ILE A 552 58.92 12.66 -42.94
N GLU A 553 59.35 13.71 -42.25
CA GLU A 553 59.06 13.88 -40.83
C GLU A 553 57.59 14.25 -40.56
N THR A 554 56.97 15.08 -41.39
CA THR A 554 55.50 15.30 -41.30
C THR A 554 54.73 14.00 -41.58
N LEU A 555 55.14 13.22 -42.60
CA LEU A 555 54.53 11.93 -42.92
C LEU A 555 54.67 10.94 -41.76
N ARG A 556 55.86 10.79 -41.15
CA ARG A 556 56.05 9.99 -39.92
C ARG A 556 55.12 10.40 -38.80
N ASN A 557 54.99 11.71 -38.54
CA ASN A 557 54.09 12.21 -37.51
C ASN A 557 52.59 11.97 -37.86
N THR A 558 52.21 12.00 -39.15
CA THR A 558 50.86 11.54 -39.56
C THR A 558 50.66 10.04 -39.38
N VAL A 559 51.66 9.20 -39.66
CA VAL A 559 51.59 7.75 -39.43
C VAL A 559 51.44 7.45 -37.94
N ILE A 560 52.31 8.01 -37.09
CA ILE A 560 52.27 7.82 -35.62
C ILE A 560 50.93 8.29 -35.03
N THR A 561 50.38 9.42 -35.50
CA THR A 561 49.06 9.90 -35.02
C THR A 561 47.90 9.03 -35.52
N LYS A 562 47.94 8.53 -36.76
CA LYS A 562 46.96 7.56 -37.28
C LYS A 562 47.04 6.23 -36.54
N GLU A 563 48.23 5.74 -36.22
CA GLU A 563 48.46 4.51 -35.46
C GLU A 563 47.96 4.64 -34.01
N ARG A 564 48.22 5.77 -33.34
CA ARG A 564 47.61 6.10 -32.03
C ARG A 564 46.08 6.26 -32.06
N ILE A 565 45.48 6.57 -33.21
CA ILE A 565 44.02 6.55 -33.38
C ILE A 565 43.55 5.11 -33.58
N LEU A 566 44.23 4.33 -34.41
CA LEU A 566 43.92 2.93 -34.69
C LEU A 566 43.99 2.06 -33.43
N GLN A 567 45.05 2.20 -32.62
CA GLN A 567 45.17 1.51 -31.32
C GLN A 567 44.02 1.86 -30.36
N ARG A 568 43.60 3.14 -30.29
CA ARG A 568 42.45 3.54 -29.47
C ARG A 568 41.13 2.96 -29.98
N GLN A 569 40.95 2.82 -31.29
CA GLN A 569 39.78 2.13 -31.86
C GLN A 569 39.84 0.62 -31.61
N TYR A 570 41.01 -0.02 -31.68
CA TYR A 570 41.17 -1.44 -31.30
C TYR A 570 40.79 -1.67 -29.83
N LEU A 571 41.31 -0.85 -28.91
CA LEU A 571 40.99 -0.95 -27.48
C LEU A 571 39.50 -0.66 -27.18
N LYS A 572 38.88 0.28 -27.90
CA LYS A 572 37.42 0.50 -27.81
C LYS A 572 36.64 -0.70 -28.35
N ASN A 573 37.08 -1.31 -29.45
CA ASN A 573 36.42 -2.47 -30.03
C ASN A 573 36.56 -3.73 -29.16
N THR A 574 37.72 -4.00 -28.55
CA THR A 574 37.86 -5.12 -27.61
C THR A 574 37.03 -4.90 -26.34
N SER A 575 36.99 -3.69 -25.80
CA SER A 575 36.09 -3.32 -24.69
C SER A 575 34.62 -3.52 -25.06
N ASN A 576 34.18 -3.02 -26.22
CA ASN A 576 32.82 -3.22 -26.74
C ASN A 576 32.48 -4.71 -26.92
N VAL A 577 33.43 -5.54 -27.36
CA VAL A 577 33.25 -6.99 -27.49
C VAL A 577 33.01 -7.64 -26.14
N VAL A 578 33.83 -7.32 -25.13
CA VAL A 578 33.65 -7.82 -23.75
C VAL A 578 32.30 -7.40 -23.17
N ILE A 579 31.92 -6.13 -23.30
CA ILE A 579 30.61 -5.61 -22.84
C ILE A 579 29.45 -6.32 -23.55
N LYS A 580 29.55 -6.53 -24.87
CA LYS A 580 28.53 -7.24 -25.66
C LYS A 580 28.43 -8.71 -25.27
N ASP A 581 29.53 -9.38 -24.89
CA ASP A 581 29.50 -10.78 -24.45
C ASP A 581 29.07 -10.93 -22.97
N SER A 582 29.33 -9.95 -22.10
CA SER A 582 28.72 -9.92 -20.76
C SER A 582 27.21 -9.65 -20.83
N LEU A 583 26.76 -8.69 -21.64
CA LEU A 583 25.34 -8.41 -21.87
C LEU A 583 24.59 -9.62 -22.45
N LYS A 584 25.21 -10.40 -23.35
CA LYS A 584 24.65 -11.69 -23.79
C LYS A 584 24.53 -12.69 -22.65
N THR A 585 25.56 -12.80 -21.82
CA THR A 585 25.57 -13.71 -20.67
C THR A 585 24.46 -13.36 -19.67
N ASP A 586 24.24 -12.07 -19.44
CA ASP A 586 23.18 -11.58 -18.55
C ASP A 586 21.78 -11.69 -19.19
N TYR A 587 21.66 -11.51 -20.52
CA TYR A 587 20.43 -11.82 -21.25
C TYR A 587 20.04 -13.30 -21.10
N SER A 588 20.97 -14.24 -21.28
CA SER A 588 20.67 -15.67 -21.12
C SER A 588 20.31 -16.06 -19.68
N LYS A 589 20.87 -15.39 -18.66
CA LYS A 589 20.40 -15.54 -17.27
C LYS A 589 18.96 -15.06 -17.09
N LEU A 590 18.61 -13.89 -17.64
CA LEU A 590 17.26 -13.34 -17.59
C LEU A 590 16.26 -14.23 -18.34
N GLU A 591 16.65 -14.80 -19.48
CA GLU A 591 15.87 -15.76 -20.27
C GLU A 591 15.59 -17.03 -19.46
N GLN A 592 16.61 -17.64 -18.83
CA GLN A 592 16.44 -18.78 -17.92
C GLN A 592 15.49 -18.45 -16.76
N VAL A 593 15.69 -17.33 -16.06
CA VAL A 593 14.82 -16.91 -14.95
C VAL A 593 13.37 -16.69 -15.45
N MET A 594 13.19 -16.17 -16.66
CA MET A 594 11.86 -15.97 -17.23
C MET A 594 11.19 -17.31 -17.57
N ASP A 595 11.92 -18.32 -18.02
CA ASP A 595 11.40 -19.68 -18.24
C ASP A 595 11.10 -20.41 -16.93
N GLU A 596 11.95 -20.30 -15.91
CA GLU A 596 11.63 -20.80 -14.56
C GLU A 596 10.35 -20.17 -13.99
N MET A 597 10.13 -18.87 -14.24
CA MET A 597 8.91 -18.16 -13.82
C MET A 597 7.68 -18.55 -14.67
N LYS A 598 7.84 -18.86 -15.96
CA LYS A 598 6.78 -19.48 -16.77
C LYS A 598 6.39 -20.84 -16.22
N GLU A 599 7.36 -21.68 -15.83
CA GLU A 599 7.08 -23.03 -15.31
C GLU A 599 6.40 -22.96 -13.94
N LYS A 600 6.88 -22.11 -13.03
CA LYS A 600 6.21 -21.81 -11.75
C LYS A 600 4.76 -21.35 -11.98
N LYS A 601 4.50 -20.52 -12.99
CA LYS A 601 3.14 -20.10 -13.37
C LYS A 601 2.28 -21.25 -13.89
N LYS A 602 2.82 -22.16 -14.71
CA LYS A 602 2.08 -23.38 -15.15
C LYS A 602 1.72 -24.26 -13.96
N GLN A 603 2.67 -24.48 -13.04
CA GLN A 603 2.44 -25.29 -11.84
C GLN A 603 1.36 -24.67 -10.94
N GLN A 604 1.41 -23.35 -10.73
CA GLN A 604 0.36 -22.63 -10.00
C GLN A 604 -1.01 -22.72 -10.67
N LEU A 605 -1.09 -22.70 -12.01
CA LEU A 605 -2.35 -22.92 -12.73
C LEU A 605 -2.91 -24.33 -12.50
N LEU A 606 -2.06 -25.37 -12.59
CA LEU A 606 -2.45 -26.75 -12.31
C LEU A 606 -2.92 -26.95 -10.85
N ASP A 607 -2.29 -26.25 -9.90
CA ASP A 607 -2.71 -26.29 -8.49
C ASP A 607 -3.99 -25.48 -8.23
N LEU A 608 -4.23 -24.38 -8.96
CA LEU A 608 -5.51 -23.68 -8.96
C LEU A 608 -6.64 -24.53 -9.55
N ASP A 609 -6.39 -25.24 -10.65
CA ASP A 609 -7.36 -26.18 -11.24
C ASP A 609 -7.69 -27.31 -10.26
N ARG A 610 -6.68 -27.89 -9.58
CA ARG A 610 -6.87 -28.90 -8.52
C ARG A 610 -7.72 -28.36 -7.37
N LEU A 611 -7.41 -27.17 -6.86
CA LEU A 611 -8.17 -26.52 -5.78
C LEU A 611 -9.62 -26.21 -6.21
N THR A 612 -9.82 -25.73 -7.43
CA THR A 612 -11.16 -25.45 -7.99
C THR A 612 -12.00 -26.73 -8.12
N ASN A 613 -11.39 -27.84 -8.54
CA ASN A 613 -12.04 -29.16 -8.56
C ASN A 613 -12.39 -29.67 -7.15
N ILE A 614 -11.55 -29.40 -6.14
CA ILE A 614 -11.84 -29.75 -4.74
C ILE A 614 -12.98 -28.89 -4.19
N ILE A 615 -12.97 -27.57 -4.44
CA ILE A 615 -14.05 -26.66 -4.05
C ILE A 615 -15.37 -27.10 -4.67
N SER A 616 -15.39 -27.41 -5.98
CA SER A 616 -16.60 -27.87 -6.68
C SER A 616 -17.21 -29.12 -6.04
N ARG A 617 -16.38 -30.10 -5.63
CA ARG A 617 -16.84 -31.30 -4.91
C ARG A 617 -17.38 -30.96 -3.52
N ILE A 618 -16.74 -30.06 -2.79
CA ILE A 618 -17.21 -29.62 -1.47
C ILE A 618 -18.55 -28.86 -1.60
N GLU A 619 -18.74 -28.08 -2.67
CA GLU A 619 -20.01 -27.42 -2.97
C GLU A 619 -21.12 -28.43 -3.32
N GLU A 620 -20.82 -29.46 -4.13
CA GLU A 620 -21.73 -30.59 -4.37
C GLU A 620 -22.10 -31.32 -3.07
N GLU A 621 -21.13 -31.62 -2.20
CA GLU A 621 -21.36 -32.24 -0.89
C GLU A 621 -22.23 -31.37 0.03
N ILE A 622 -22.00 -30.05 0.04
CA ILE A 622 -22.81 -29.08 0.80
C ILE A 622 -24.25 -29.04 0.26
N VAL A 623 -24.45 -29.06 -1.07
CA VAL A 623 -25.78 -29.14 -1.68
C VAL A 623 -26.47 -30.47 -1.33
N GLN A 624 -25.76 -31.60 -1.42
CA GLN A 624 -26.31 -32.89 -0.99
C GLN A 624 -26.66 -32.91 0.50
N LEU A 625 -25.88 -32.27 1.36
CA LEU A 625 -26.13 -32.17 2.80
C LEU A 625 -27.35 -31.29 3.11
N ARG A 626 -27.49 -30.14 2.43
CA ARG A 626 -28.70 -29.29 2.49
C ARG A 626 -29.94 -30.09 2.06
N ASN A 627 -29.87 -30.82 0.95
CA ASN A 627 -30.97 -31.64 0.45
C ASN A 627 -31.29 -32.85 1.35
N LYS A 628 -30.35 -33.30 2.20
CA LYS A 628 -30.61 -34.30 3.27
C LYS A 628 -31.31 -33.64 4.47
N TYR A 629 -30.84 -32.46 4.89
CA TYR A 629 -31.38 -31.70 6.02
C TYR A 629 -32.81 -31.19 5.75
N GLU A 630 -33.09 -30.71 4.54
CA GLU A 630 -34.43 -30.25 4.17
C GLU A 630 -35.46 -31.38 4.21
N ARG A 631 -35.12 -32.57 3.68
CA ARG A 631 -35.98 -33.77 3.78
C ARG A 631 -36.23 -34.18 5.24
N ALA A 632 -35.22 -34.08 6.11
CA ALA A 632 -35.40 -34.33 7.54
C ALA A 632 -36.33 -33.30 8.21
N ILE A 633 -36.30 -32.03 7.79
CA ILE A 633 -37.26 -31.01 8.22
C ILE A 633 -38.67 -31.33 7.70
N GLN A 634 -38.82 -31.70 6.43
CA GLN A 634 -40.11 -32.08 5.83
C GLN A 634 -40.74 -33.25 6.60
N GLN A 635 -40.02 -34.36 6.78
CA GLN A 635 -40.46 -35.52 7.56
C GLN A 635 -40.82 -35.17 9.01
N LYS A 636 -40.05 -34.30 9.67
CA LYS A 636 -40.32 -33.84 11.04
C LYS A 636 -41.56 -32.94 11.10
N ASN A 637 -41.83 -32.15 10.06
CA ASN A 637 -43.02 -31.30 9.96
C ASN A 637 -44.28 -32.14 9.67
N GLU A 638 -44.19 -33.11 8.74
CA GLU A 638 -45.24 -34.11 8.46
C GLU A 638 -45.60 -34.90 9.73
N SER A 639 -44.59 -35.41 10.44
CA SER A 639 -44.77 -36.10 11.73
C SER A 639 -45.43 -35.19 12.79
N GLY A 640 -45.10 -33.90 12.81
CA GLY A 640 -45.72 -32.92 13.69
C GLY A 640 -47.18 -32.63 13.36
N LEU A 641 -47.54 -32.60 12.07
CA LEU A 641 -48.93 -32.48 11.62
C LEU A 641 -49.75 -33.71 11.97
N LEU A 642 -49.19 -34.92 11.78
CA LEU A 642 -49.81 -36.18 12.20
C LEU A 642 -50.01 -36.25 13.72
N LEU A 643 -49.01 -35.82 14.51
CA LEU A 643 -49.14 -35.74 15.97
C LEU A 643 -50.24 -34.76 16.38
N LYS A 644 -50.29 -33.56 15.80
CA LYS A 644 -51.34 -32.57 16.06
C LYS A 644 -52.74 -33.10 15.70
N SER A 645 -52.89 -33.78 14.56
CA SER A 645 -54.14 -34.44 14.18
C SER A 645 -54.55 -35.49 15.22
N ARG A 646 -53.60 -36.24 15.77
CA ARG A 646 -53.85 -37.25 16.81
C ARG A 646 -54.15 -36.63 18.19
N GLU A 647 -53.58 -35.48 18.50
CA GLU A 647 -53.93 -34.69 19.69
C GLU A 647 -55.37 -34.14 19.57
N GLU A 648 -55.77 -33.64 18.40
CA GLU A 648 -57.13 -33.20 18.10
C GLU A 648 -58.15 -34.36 18.20
N GLU A 649 -57.83 -35.54 17.66
CA GLU A 649 -58.63 -36.77 17.87
C GLU A 649 -58.78 -37.12 19.35
N VAL A 650 -57.71 -37.00 20.15
CA VAL A 650 -57.73 -37.29 21.59
C VAL A 650 -58.58 -36.26 22.35
N CYS A 651 -58.53 -34.98 22.00
CA CYS A 651 -59.44 -33.96 22.55
C CYS A 651 -60.91 -34.31 22.26
N ILE A 652 -61.25 -34.65 21.01
CA ILE A 652 -62.61 -35.08 20.60
C ILE A 652 -63.05 -36.34 21.37
N LEU A 653 -62.13 -37.27 21.68
CA LEU A 653 -62.43 -38.44 22.49
C LEU A 653 -62.69 -38.08 23.96
N TYR A 654 -61.93 -37.16 24.56
CA TYR A 654 -62.21 -36.67 25.92
C TYR A 654 -63.55 -35.94 26.00
N GLU A 655 -63.91 -35.12 25.01
CA GLU A 655 -65.23 -34.46 24.95
C GLU A 655 -66.36 -35.49 24.87
N LYS A 656 -66.21 -36.54 24.05
CA LYS A 656 -67.17 -37.66 23.97
C LYS A 656 -67.30 -38.42 25.29
N ILE A 657 -66.18 -38.71 25.96
CA ILE A 657 -66.19 -39.37 27.28
C ILE A 657 -66.89 -38.49 28.31
N ASN A 658 -66.60 -37.19 28.36
CA ASN A 658 -67.24 -36.26 29.29
C ASN A 658 -68.75 -36.13 29.03
N MET A 659 -69.19 -36.06 27.76
CA MET A 659 -70.62 -36.08 27.42
C MET A 659 -71.28 -37.40 27.83
N GLN A 660 -70.63 -38.54 27.61
CA GLN A 660 -71.16 -39.84 28.00
C GLN A 660 -71.20 -40.01 29.53
N GLU A 661 -70.21 -39.52 30.27
CA GLU A 661 -70.22 -39.55 31.73
C GLU A 661 -71.35 -38.66 32.29
N MET A 662 -71.58 -37.48 31.72
CA MET A 662 -72.72 -36.63 32.09
C MET A 662 -74.07 -37.30 31.79
N LEU A 663 -74.19 -38.03 30.67
CA LEU A 663 -75.39 -38.83 30.37
C LEU A 663 -75.58 -39.97 31.38
N CYS A 664 -74.51 -40.69 31.75
CA CYS A 664 -74.57 -41.71 32.79
C CYS A 664 -74.99 -41.13 34.14
N ARG A 665 -74.37 -40.03 34.60
CA ARG A 665 -74.72 -39.35 35.86
C ARG A 665 -76.18 -38.88 35.88
N ASN A 666 -76.71 -38.37 34.77
CA ASN A 666 -78.13 -38.02 34.66
C ASN A 666 -79.03 -39.28 34.78
N GLY A 667 -78.65 -40.37 34.11
CA GLY A 667 -79.34 -41.66 34.24
C GLY A 667 -79.28 -42.25 35.65
N ASP A 668 -78.17 -42.10 36.36
CA ASP A 668 -78.02 -42.50 37.76
C ASP A 668 -78.95 -41.69 38.68
N ILE A 669 -79.10 -40.38 38.44
CA ILE A 669 -80.03 -39.51 39.18
C ILE A 669 -81.49 -39.89 38.90
N GLU A 670 -81.86 -40.15 37.64
CA GLU A 670 -83.20 -40.62 37.28
C GLU A 670 -83.50 -42.01 37.88
N MET A 671 -82.51 -42.91 37.89
CA MET A 671 -82.60 -44.23 38.51
C MET A 671 -82.76 -44.13 40.04
N GLN A 672 -81.99 -43.27 40.71
CA GLN A 672 -82.14 -43.00 42.14
C GLN A 672 -83.54 -42.46 42.48
N ALA A 673 -84.04 -41.49 41.70
CA ALA A 673 -85.41 -40.97 41.88
C ALA A 673 -86.49 -42.05 41.65
N MET A 674 -86.27 -43.00 40.75
CA MET A 674 -87.15 -44.16 40.57
C MET A 674 -87.03 -45.16 41.72
N ASP A 675 -85.84 -45.42 42.26
CA ASP A 675 -85.64 -46.31 43.41
C ASP A 675 -86.22 -45.72 44.71
N GLU A 676 -86.10 -44.40 44.93
CA GLU A 676 -86.81 -43.70 46.00
C GLU A 676 -88.32 -43.84 45.87
N LYS A 677 -88.86 -43.67 44.66
CA LYS A 677 -90.28 -43.85 44.35
C LYS A 677 -90.74 -45.30 44.57
N ILE A 678 -89.91 -46.28 44.21
CA ILE A 678 -90.14 -47.70 44.47
C ILE A 678 -90.09 -47.98 45.99
N SER A 679 -89.16 -47.38 46.73
CA SER A 679 -89.04 -47.50 48.18
C SER A 679 -90.26 -46.92 48.89
N PHE A 680 -90.71 -45.73 48.49
CA PHE A 680 -91.94 -45.09 48.97
C PHE A 680 -93.20 -45.92 48.67
N LEU A 681 -93.29 -46.54 47.48
CA LEU A 681 -94.37 -47.47 47.15
C LEU A 681 -94.31 -48.76 47.97
N LYS A 682 -93.12 -49.35 48.19
CA LYS A 682 -92.90 -50.48 49.11
C LYS A 682 -93.34 -50.14 50.54
N MET A 683 -93.03 -48.94 51.02
CA MET A 683 -93.46 -48.44 52.33
C MET A 683 -94.99 -48.31 52.42
N LYS A 684 -95.64 -47.71 51.42
CA LYS A 684 -97.12 -47.64 51.34
C LYS A 684 -97.78 -49.02 51.30
N VAL A 685 -97.20 -49.98 50.59
CA VAL A 685 -97.68 -51.38 50.58
C VAL A 685 -97.50 -52.04 51.95
N ALA A 686 -96.38 -51.82 52.64
CA ALA A 686 -96.15 -52.33 53.99
C ALA A 686 -97.13 -51.72 55.02
N GLU A 687 -97.43 -50.43 54.92
CA GLU A 687 -98.43 -49.77 55.76
C GLU A 687 -99.85 -50.29 55.46
N LYS A 688 -100.22 -50.47 54.19
CA LYS A 688 -101.52 -51.07 53.83
C LYS A 688 -101.64 -52.52 54.31
N LYS A 689 -100.56 -53.30 54.31
CA LYS A 689 -100.53 -54.63 54.95
C LYS A 689 -100.78 -54.54 56.47
N ARG A 690 -100.10 -53.64 57.19
CA ARG A 690 -100.36 -53.38 58.63
C ARG A 690 -101.81 -52.97 58.91
N GLN A 691 -102.40 -52.13 58.06
CA GLN A 691 -103.81 -51.74 58.18
C GLN A 691 -104.75 -52.94 57.97
N ILE A 692 -104.46 -53.82 57.01
CA ILE A 692 -105.21 -55.08 56.78
C ILE A 692 -105.05 -56.04 57.97
N GLU A 693 -103.84 -56.22 58.49
CA GLU A 693 -103.56 -57.05 59.68
C GLU A 693 -104.29 -56.54 60.93
N PHE A 694 -104.38 -55.22 61.12
CA PHE A 694 -105.16 -54.60 62.19
C PHE A 694 -106.65 -54.88 62.03
N LEU A 695 -107.20 -54.73 60.81
CA LEU A 695 -108.60 -55.04 60.52
C LEU A 695 -108.93 -56.53 60.73
N PHE A 696 -108.01 -57.45 60.37
CA PHE A 696 -108.16 -58.87 60.68
C PHE A 696 -108.15 -59.15 62.19
N LYS A 697 -107.36 -58.43 62.99
CA LYS A 697 -107.37 -58.52 64.46
C LYS A 697 -108.65 -57.94 65.10
N ALA A 698 -109.30 -56.98 64.45
CA ALA A 698 -110.59 -56.43 64.86
C ALA A 698 -111.80 -57.26 64.39
N LEU A 699 -111.61 -58.21 63.46
CA LEU A 699 -112.69 -59.04 62.91
C LEU A 699 -113.38 -59.94 63.96
N PRO A 700 -112.67 -60.57 64.93
CA PRO A 700 -113.31 -61.40 65.96
C PRO A 700 -114.18 -60.60 66.93
N THR A 701 -113.76 -59.41 67.36
CA THR A 701 -114.56 -58.54 68.23
C THR A 701 -115.77 -57.98 67.47
N LYS A 702 -115.63 -57.63 66.19
CA LYS A 702 -116.76 -57.29 65.31
C LYS A 702 -117.76 -58.45 65.22
N LYS A 703 -117.30 -59.69 65.03
CA LYS A 703 -118.16 -60.89 65.00
C LYS A 703 -118.83 -61.21 66.34
N ALA A 704 -118.16 -60.96 67.47
CA ALA A 704 -118.77 -61.09 68.79
C ALA A 704 -119.91 -60.08 68.97
N LEU A 705 -119.65 -58.80 68.65
CA LEU A 705 -120.67 -57.75 68.70
C LEU A 705 -121.84 -58.00 67.72
N ASP A 706 -121.59 -58.57 66.54
CA ASP A 706 -122.65 -59.01 65.62
C ASP A 706 -123.53 -60.11 66.26
N ALA A 707 -122.92 -61.06 66.99
CA ALA A 707 -123.64 -62.14 67.67
C ALA A 707 -124.42 -61.62 68.89
N ASP A 708 -123.82 -60.73 69.70
CA ASP A 708 -124.48 -60.04 70.81
C ASP A 708 -125.68 -59.22 70.31
N LEU A 709 -125.54 -58.55 69.15
CA LEU A 709 -126.62 -57.80 68.50
C LEU A 709 -127.76 -58.74 68.08
N VAL A 710 -127.47 -59.92 67.53
CA VAL A 710 -128.50 -60.95 67.23
C VAL A 710 -129.20 -61.43 68.51
N VAL A 711 -128.47 -61.65 69.61
CA VAL A 711 -129.07 -62.01 70.91
C VAL A 711 -129.97 -60.90 71.44
N LEU A 712 -129.52 -59.64 71.40
CA LEU A 712 -130.31 -58.46 71.75
C LEU A 712 -131.54 -58.29 70.85
N GLN A 713 -131.44 -58.62 69.57
CA GLN A 713 -132.55 -58.54 68.62
C GLN A 713 -133.59 -59.65 68.84
N ILE A 714 -133.16 -60.85 69.26
CA ILE A 714 -134.04 -61.93 69.75
C ILE A 714 -134.73 -61.51 71.05
N GLN A 715 -133.99 -60.99 72.04
CA GLN A 715 -134.55 -60.48 73.29
C GLN A 715 -135.55 -59.34 73.03
N TYR A 716 -135.24 -58.42 72.12
CA TYR A 716 -136.15 -57.36 71.71
C TYR A 716 -137.43 -57.91 71.06
N SER A 717 -137.35 -58.98 70.24
CA SER A 717 -138.54 -59.62 69.69
C SER A 717 -139.43 -60.25 70.77
N GLN A 718 -138.83 -60.94 71.76
CA GLN A 718 -139.54 -61.51 72.90
C GLN A 718 -140.19 -60.43 73.76
N CYS A 719 -139.48 -59.32 74.03
CA CYS A 719 -140.02 -58.15 74.69
C CYS A 719 -141.15 -57.51 73.88
N LYS A 720 -141.05 -57.45 72.55
CA LYS A 720 -142.09 -56.89 71.66
C LYS A 720 -143.36 -57.74 71.65
N ASP A 721 -143.25 -59.06 71.67
CA ASP A 721 -144.43 -59.93 71.75
C ASP A 721 -145.05 -59.95 73.17
N ARG A 722 -144.23 -59.80 74.21
CA ARG A 722 -144.71 -59.53 75.58
C ARG A 722 -145.38 -58.14 75.68
N ILE A 723 -144.88 -57.14 74.98
CA ILE A 723 -145.53 -55.83 74.84
C ILE A 723 -146.88 -55.99 74.13
N LYS A 724 -146.99 -56.73 73.01
CA LYS A 724 -148.30 -57.01 72.37
C LYS A 724 -149.30 -57.67 73.32
N GLN A 725 -148.86 -58.60 74.17
CA GLN A 725 -149.70 -59.21 75.19
C GLN A 725 -150.18 -58.18 76.22
N MET A 726 -149.34 -57.22 76.60
CA MET A 726 -149.73 -56.10 77.47
C MET A 726 -150.56 -55.03 76.73
N GLU A 727 -150.35 -54.82 75.42
CA GLU A 727 -151.16 -53.94 74.57
C GLU A 727 -152.58 -54.48 74.42
N ALA A 728 -152.76 -55.80 74.35
CA ALA A 728 -154.08 -56.45 74.40
C ALA A 728 -154.79 -56.25 75.76
N ILE A 729 -154.04 -56.10 76.85
CA ILE A 729 -154.57 -55.77 78.18
C ILE A 729 -154.82 -54.26 78.32
N LEU A 730 -154.06 -53.41 77.61
CA LEU A 730 -154.22 -51.95 77.54
C LEU A 730 -155.24 -51.49 76.48
N ALA A 731 -155.88 -52.42 75.77
CA ALA A 731 -156.92 -52.14 74.78
C ALA A 731 -158.32 -51.93 75.41
N ASP A 732 -158.47 -52.19 76.73
CA ASP A 732 -159.69 -51.95 77.49
C ASP A 732 -159.82 -50.44 77.84
N PRO A 733 -160.80 -49.69 77.28
CA PRO A 733 -160.68 -48.25 77.09
C PRO A 733 -161.11 -47.38 78.29
N THR A 734 -160.86 -47.82 79.53
CA THR A 734 -161.34 -47.13 80.75
C THR A 734 -160.26 -46.93 81.82
N ASN A 735 -159.12 -46.29 81.48
CA ASN A 735 -158.14 -45.84 82.47
C ASN A 735 -157.37 -44.58 82.03
N GLU A 736 -157.31 -43.57 82.90
CA GLU A 736 -156.87 -42.20 82.57
C GLU A 736 -155.36 -41.90 82.84
N SER A 737 -154.60 -42.86 83.36
CA SER A 737 -153.25 -42.66 83.93
C SER A 737 -152.11 -42.40 82.92
N ARG A 738 -152.39 -41.86 81.73
CA ARG A 738 -151.48 -41.87 80.57
C ARG A 738 -151.09 -40.46 80.05
N LYS A 739 -150.36 -39.65 80.85
CA LYS A 739 -149.36 -38.65 80.39
C LYS A 739 -148.69 -37.85 81.52
N ARG A 740 -147.39 -37.56 81.38
CA ARG A 740 -146.66 -36.43 82.00
C ARG A 740 -145.30 -36.24 81.31
N ASP A 741 -144.90 -34.99 81.08
CA ASP A 741 -143.64 -34.63 80.38
C ASP A 741 -142.63 -33.90 81.30
N LEU A 742 -141.35 -33.85 80.89
CA LEU A 742 -140.22 -33.17 81.56
C LEU A 742 -139.23 -32.61 80.51
N GLY A 743 -138.37 -31.63 80.85
CA GLY A 743 -137.47 -30.96 79.89
C GLY A 743 -136.25 -30.24 80.51
N GLY A 744 -135.52 -29.46 79.69
CA GLY A 744 -134.29 -28.71 80.04
C GLY A 744 -133.95 -27.62 78.98
N THR A 745 -132.87 -26.85 79.17
CA THR A 745 -132.60 -25.58 78.43
C THR A 745 -131.13 -25.34 78.03
N ASP A 746 -130.91 -24.64 76.91
CA ASP A 746 -129.62 -24.30 76.29
C ASP A 746 -129.03 -22.90 76.70
N PRO A 747 -127.71 -22.67 76.53
CA PRO A 747 -127.03 -21.38 76.81
C PRO A 747 -127.27 -20.28 75.76
N SER A 748 -126.92 -19.02 76.08
CA SER A 748 -127.46 -17.85 75.37
C SER A 748 -126.49 -17.10 74.43
N PRO A 749 -126.97 -16.43 73.36
CA PRO A 749 -126.13 -15.80 72.33
C PRO A 749 -125.11 -14.71 72.72
N PRO A 750 -125.21 -13.94 73.83
CA PRO A 750 -124.21 -12.93 74.18
C PRO A 750 -122.84 -13.51 74.55
N GLU A 751 -122.82 -14.70 75.14
CA GLU A 751 -121.61 -15.36 75.64
C GLU A 751 -120.72 -15.84 74.48
N LEU A 752 -121.35 -16.34 73.42
CA LEU A 752 -120.70 -16.66 72.14
C LEU A 752 -120.06 -15.43 71.48
N ARG A 753 -120.75 -14.28 71.44
CA ARG A 753 -120.22 -13.05 70.82
C ARG A 753 -118.96 -12.53 71.50
N LYS A 754 -118.96 -12.43 72.84
CA LYS A 754 -117.74 -12.07 73.59
C LYS A 754 -116.56 -13.01 73.34
N LYS A 755 -116.82 -14.28 73.00
CA LYS A 755 -115.77 -15.25 72.70
C LYS A 755 -115.19 -15.09 71.29
N ILE A 756 -115.98 -14.59 70.34
CA ILE A 756 -115.54 -14.26 68.97
C ILE A 756 -114.66 -13.01 68.98
N GLU A 757 -115.15 -11.91 69.58
CA GLU A 757 -114.41 -10.63 69.69
C GLU A 757 -113.01 -10.81 70.31
N GLN A 758 -112.88 -11.68 71.31
CA GLN A 758 -111.60 -12.00 71.94
C GLN A 758 -110.60 -12.69 70.98
N ILE A 759 -111.09 -13.55 70.10
CA ILE A 759 -110.26 -14.30 69.13
C ILE A 759 -109.84 -13.39 67.96
N GLU A 760 -110.71 -12.48 67.53
CA GLU A 760 -110.41 -11.52 66.47
C GLU A 760 -109.26 -10.56 66.86
N VAL A 761 -109.23 -10.10 68.11
CA VAL A 761 -108.12 -9.26 68.63
C VAL A 761 -106.81 -10.06 68.73
N GLU A 762 -106.86 -11.33 69.13
CA GLU A 762 -105.68 -12.20 69.15
C GLU A 762 -105.14 -12.52 67.74
N LEU A 763 -106.01 -12.55 66.72
CA LEU A 763 -105.63 -12.77 65.33
C LEU A 763 -104.87 -11.57 64.74
N VAL A 764 -105.39 -10.34 64.89
CA VAL A 764 -104.73 -9.13 64.35
C VAL A 764 -103.31 -8.97 64.93
N GLN A 765 -103.13 -9.20 66.24
CA GLN A 765 -101.82 -9.16 66.90
C GLN A 765 -100.85 -10.26 66.45
N LYS A 766 -101.33 -11.31 65.76
CA LYS A 766 -100.49 -12.34 65.12
C LYS A 766 -100.08 -11.91 63.72
N GLU A 767 -101.00 -11.31 62.97
CA GLU A 767 -100.78 -10.83 61.59
C GLU A 767 -99.75 -9.69 61.55
N GLU A 768 -99.81 -8.72 62.46
CA GLU A 768 -98.82 -7.64 62.58
C GLU A 768 -97.40 -8.18 62.79
N ARG A 769 -97.22 -9.14 63.72
CA ARG A 769 -95.91 -9.77 63.97
C ARG A 769 -95.43 -10.62 62.79
N LEU A 770 -96.34 -11.16 61.98
CA LEU A 770 -95.99 -11.94 60.79
C LEU A 770 -95.39 -11.01 59.73
N LEU A 771 -96.00 -9.83 59.52
CA LEU A 771 -95.47 -8.78 58.64
C LEU A 771 -94.09 -8.26 59.09
N GLU A 772 -93.86 -8.09 60.40
CA GLU A 772 -92.54 -7.76 60.94
C GLU A 772 -91.49 -8.84 60.64
N MET A 773 -91.85 -10.11 60.82
CA MET A 773 -90.96 -11.24 60.52
C MET A 773 -90.69 -11.38 59.01
N ASP A 774 -91.67 -11.16 58.15
CA ASP A 774 -91.51 -11.20 56.69
C ASP A 774 -90.59 -10.07 56.19
N PHE A 775 -90.69 -8.86 56.76
CA PHE A 775 -89.79 -7.76 56.42
C PHE A 775 -88.34 -8.04 56.84
N LEU A 776 -88.15 -8.62 58.03
CA LEU A 776 -86.84 -9.10 58.48
C LEU A 776 -86.32 -10.25 57.61
N TYR A 777 -87.18 -11.19 57.21
CA TYR A 777 -86.83 -12.31 56.33
C TYR A 777 -86.39 -11.82 54.94
N ASP A 778 -87.08 -10.86 54.34
CA ASP A 778 -86.69 -10.23 53.07
C ASP A 778 -85.37 -9.42 53.22
N HIS A 779 -85.16 -8.74 54.35
CA HIS A 779 -83.87 -8.09 54.63
C HIS A 779 -82.70 -9.09 54.76
N VAL A 780 -82.88 -10.14 55.57
CA VAL A 780 -81.88 -11.23 55.74
C VAL A 780 -81.66 -11.99 54.43
N THR A 781 -82.71 -12.22 53.64
CA THR A 781 -82.61 -12.90 52.33
C THR A 781 -81.82 -12.05 51.34
N ARG A 782 -82.05 -10.73 51.29
CA ARG A 782 -81.26 -9.82 50.44
C ARG A 782 -79.80 -9.71 50.88
N LEU A 783 -79.51 -9.67 52.19
CA LEU A 783 -78.14 -9.73 52.70
C LEU A 783 -77.46 -11.06 52.36
N THR A 784 -78.15 -12.19 52.60
CA THR A 784 -77.65 -13.54 52.29
C THR A 784 -77.41 -13.72 50.80
N ALA A 785 -78.29 -13.19 49.93
CA ALA A 785 -78.11 -13.21 48.49
C ALA A 785 -76.89 -12.38 48.04
N ARG A 786 -76.68 -11.19 48.61
CA ARG A 786 -75.48 -10.37 48.34
C ARG A 786 -74.20 -11.09 48.78
N ILE A 787 -74.18 -11.67 49.98
CA ILE A 787 -73.03 -12.43 50.50
C ILE A 787 -72.76 -13.68 49.66
N ARG A 788 -73.81 -14.39 49.20
CA ARG A 788 -73.67 -15.55 48.31
C ARG A 788 -73.16 -15.14 46.92
N ALA A 789 -73.57 -13.99 46.39
CA ALA A 789 -73.08 -13.46 45.14
C ALA A 789 -71.60 -13.03 45.22
N THR A 790 -71.19 -12.34 46.29
CA THR A 790 -69.77 -11.98 46.48
C THR A 790 -68.89 -13.19 46.74
N ALA A 791 -69.37 -14.18 47.51
CA ALA A 791 -68.66 -15.45 47.72
C ALA A 791 -68.53 -16.26 46.42
N GLY A 792 -69.59 -16.35 45.60
CA GLY A 792 -69.55 -17.02 44.30
C GLY A 792 -68.57 -16.36 43.32
N ASN A 793 -68.57 -15.02 43.25
CA ASN A 793 -67.59 -14.28 42.46
C ASN A 793 -66.15 -14.53 42.96
N GLY A 794 -65.93 -14.53 44.28
CA GLY A 794 -64.62 -14.80 44.89
C GLY A 794 -64.11 -16.24 44.74
N GLN A 795 -64.99 -17.24 44.60
CA GLN A 795 -64.59 -18.64 44.38
C GLN A 795 -63.81 -18.81 43.06
N GLN A 796 -64.24 -18.14 41.99
CA GLN A 796 -63.58 -18.22 40.68
C GLN A 796 -62.11 -17.72 40.76
N ASP A 797 -61.91 -16.54 41.35
CA ASP A 797 -60.58 -15.94 41.55
C ASP A 797 -59.70 -16.77 42.50
N THR A 798 -60.29 -17.36 43.55
CA THR A 798 -59.57 -18.22 44.50
C THR A 798 -59.08 -19.51 43.83
N LEU A 799 -59.88 -20.11 42.95
CA LEU A 799 -59.52 -21.31 42.20
C LEU A 799 -58.42 -21.01 41.18
N LEU A 800 -58.53 -19.89 40.45
CA LEU A 800 -57.49 -19.38 39.53
C LEU A 800 -56.17 -19.07 40.26
N LEU A 801 -56.23 -18.57 41.50
CA LEU A 801 -55.06 -18.36 42.33
C LEU A 801 -54.42 -19.69 42.75
N ALA A 802 -55.21 -20.67 43.17
CA ALA A 802 -54.72 -22.00 43.58
C ALA A 802 -54.03 -22.76 42.42
N THR A 803 -54.58 -22.70 41.20
CA THR A 803 -53.93 -23.27 40.01
C THR A 803 -52.64 -22.52 39.66
N ARG A 804 -52.63 -21.19 39.72
CA ARG A 804 -51.44 -20.37 39.42
C ARG A 804 -50.32 -20.59 40.46
N ILE A 805 -50.65 -20.80 41.73
CA ILE A 805 -49.70 -21.20 42.79
C ILE A 805 -49.14 -22.60 42.51
N SER A 806 -49.98 -23.55 42.11
CA SER A 806 -49.56 -24.93 41.78
C SER A 806 -48.63 -24.97 40.55
N GLU A 807 -48.90 -24.17 39.52
CA GLU A 807 -47.99 -23.95 38.41
C GLU A 807 -46.65 -23.37 38.85
N LEU A 808 -46.66 -22.35 39.72
CA LEU A 808 -45.43 -21.73 40.22
C LEU A 808 -44.61 -22.72 41.05
N GLN A 809 -45.25 -23.54 41.90
CA GLN A 809 -44.57 -24.64 42.59
C GLN A 809 -43.97 -25.67 41.63
N LYS A 810 -44.65 -26.01 40.53
CA LYS A 810 -44.09 -26.90 39.49
C LYS A 810 -42.87 -26.25 38.82
N LYS A 811 -42.99 -24.99 38.37
CA LYS A 811 -41.90 -24.21 37.75
C LYS A 811 -40.70 -24.05 38.70
N ILE A 812 -40.93 -23.92 40.01
CA ILE A 812 -39.88 -23.93 41.04
C ILE A 812 -39.23 -25.32 41.12
N LYS A 813 -40.00 -26.41 41.26
CA LYS A 813 -39.45 -27.78 41.30
C LYS A 813 -38.62 -28.11 40.05
N ASP A 814 -39.11 -27.76 38.86
CA ASP A 814 -38.39 -27.94 37.58
C ASP A 814 -37.07 -27.13 37.55
N ARG A 815 -37.06 -25.91 38.11
CA ARG A 815 -35.84 -25.08 38.24
C ARG A 815 -34.88 -25.65 39.27
N THR A 816 -35.34 -26.09 40.44
CA THR A 816 -34.51 -26.72 41.47
C THR A 816 -33.92 -28.04 40.97
N GLN A 817 -34.65 -28.83 40.20
CA GLN A 817 -34.13 -30.06 39.58
C GLN A 817 -33.04 -29.75 38.53
N LYS A 818 -33.24 -28.73 37.69
CA LYS A 818 -32.21 -28.24 36.74
C LYS A 818 -30.99 -27.67 37.47
N MET A 819 -31.18 -26.98 38.58
CA MET A 819 -30.09 -26.48 39.43
C MET A 819 -29.32 -27.63 40.08
N MET A 820 -29.98 -28.65 40.61
CA MET A 820 -29.32 -29.85 41.14
C MET A 820 -28.56 -30.62 40.05
N ALA A 821 -29.10 -30.71 38.83
CA ALA A 821 -28.40 -31.31 37.70
C ALA A 821 -27.13 -30.50 37.31
N LEU A 822 -27.21 -29.17 37.28
CA LEU A 822 -26.05 -28.30 37.02
C LEU A 822 -25.02 -28.37 38.15
N VAL A 823 -25.43 -28.48 39.42
CA VAL A 823 -24.52 -28.67 40.57
C VAL A 823 -23.86 -30.06 40.52
N ALA A 824 -24.59 -31.10 40.11
CA ALA A 824 -24.03 -32.43 39.89
C ALA A 824 -23.04 -32.46 38.71
N GLU A 825 -23.33 -31.77 37.60
CA GLU A 825 -22.37 -31.62 36.51
C GLU A 825 -21.15 -30.81 36.96
N LEU A 826 -21.34 -29.65 37.59
CA LEU A 826 -20.26 -28.77 38.02
C LEU A 826 -19.34 -29.44 39.04
N SER A 827 -19.88 -30.18 40.01
CA SER A 827 -19.08 -30.99 40.94
C SER A 827 -18.36 -32.16 40.25
N MET A 828 -18.95 -32.77 39.20
CA MET A 828 -18.25 -33.74 38.35
C MET A 828 -17.10 -33.08 37.55
N LYS A 829 -17.28 -31.88 37.00
CA LYS A 829 -16.21 -31.13 36.32
C LYS A 829 -15.11 -30.72 37.30
N GLN A 830 -15.46 -30.28 38.51
CA GLN A 830 -14.50 -29.96 39.57
C GLN A 830 -13.69 -31.20 39.98
N ALA A 831 -14.35 -32.33 40.23
CA ALA A 831 -13.66 -33.59 40.55
C ALA A 831 -12.74 -34.06 39.41
N LEU A 832 -13.14 -33.85 38.14
CA LEU A 832 -12.32 -34.14 36.97
C LEU A 832 -11.14 -33.16 36.84
N ALA A 833 -11.34 -31.87 37.10
CA ALA A 833 -10.27 -30.87 37.09
C ALA A 833 -9.24 -31.13 38.21
N ILE A 834 -9.69 -31.51 39.41
CA ILE A 834 -8.82 -31.92 40.52
C ILE A 834 -8.02 -33.18 40.14
N LYS A 835 -8.65 -34.16 39.47
CA LYS A 835 -7.92 -35.33 38.95
C LYS A 835 -6.88 -34.96 37.90
N LEU A 836 -7.22 -34.10 36.93
CA LEU A 836 -6.25 -33.65 35.91
C LEU A 836 -5.10 -32.83 36.52
N GLN A 837 -5.36 -32.01 37.54
CA GLN A 837 -4.31 -31.32 38.30
C GLN A 837 -3.42 -32.31 39.07
N GLN A 838 -3.98 -33.39 39.62
CA GLN A 838 -3.19 -34.44 40.23
C GLN A 838 -2.35 -35.19 39.19
N GLU A 839 -2.95 -35.60 38.06
CA GLU A 839 -2.23 -36.25 36.97
C GLU A 839 -1.11 -35.37 36.38
N MET A 840 -1.28 -34.04 36.31
CA MET A 840 -0.17 -33.14 35.96
C MET A 840 0.95 -33.23 36.99
N ARG A 841 0.64 -33.04 38.29
CA ARG A 841 1.66 -33.07 39.34
C ARG A 841 2.40 -34.40 39.42
N ASP A 842 1.67 -35.51 39.25
CA ASP A 842 2.26 -36.86 39.24
C ASP A 842 3.18 -37.03 38.02
N LYS A 843 2.79 -36.52 36.84
CA LYS A 843 3.62 -36.56 35.62
C LYS A 843 4.80 -35.57 35.67
N GLU A 844 4.65 -34.41 36.30
CA GLU A 844 5.72 -33.44 36.55
C GLU A 844 6.77 -34.03 37.50
N GLN A 845 6.34 -34.65 38.60
CA GLN A 845 7.24 -35.35 39.54
C GLN A 845 7.93 -36.55 38.87
N PHE A 846 7.21 -37.32 38.06
CA PHE A 846 7.79 -38.40 37.27
C PHE A 846 8.82 -37.87 36.26
N LEU A 847 8.51 -36.81 35.51
CA LEU A 847 9.42 -36.21 34.52
C LEU A 847 10.65 -35.61 35.21
N MET A 848 10.51 -34.94 36.36
CA MET A 848 11.66 -34.50 37.16
C MET A 848 12.50 -35.69 37.65
N THR A 849 11.87 -36.79 38.07
CA THR A 849 12.56 -38.02 38.49
C THR A 849 13.30 -38.71 37.34
N VAL A 850 12.73 -38.70 36.13
CA VAL A 850 13.37 -39.22 34.92
C VAL A 850 14.52 -38.32 34.48
N SER A 851 14.32 -37.00 34.43
CA SER A 851 15.36 -36.03 34.04
C SER A 851 16.54 -36.09 35.01
N ALA A 852 16.29 -36.03 36.32
CA ALA A 852 17.34 -36.12 37.33
C ALA A 852 18.14 -37.44 37.28
N ARG A 853 17.54 -38.55 36.80
CA ARG A 853 18.28 -39.80 36.53
C ARG A 853 19.12 -39.71 35.26
N ILE A 854 18.57 -39.16 34.18
CA ILE A 854 19.29 -38.95 32.91
C ILE A 854 20.50 -38.02 33.12
N ASP A 855 20.32 -36.92 33.86
CA ASP A 855 21.39 -35.98 34.23
C ASP A 855 22.48 -36.63 35.12
N GLN A 856 22.14 -37.70 35.84
CA GLN A 856 23.05 -38.53 36.63
C GLN A 856 23.62 -39.74 35.85
N GLY A 857 23.28 -39.89 34.55
CA GLY A 857 23.70 -41.02 33.73
C GLY A 857 23.05 -42.36 34.11
N LEU A 858 21.98 -42.35 34.92
CA LEU A 858 21.26 -43.52 35.36
C LEU A 858 20.11 -43.88 34.41
N PRO A 859 19.80 -45.18 34.20
CA PRO A 859 18.68 -45.59 33.36
C PRO A 859 17.33 -45.12 33.91
N PRO A 860 16.32 -44.89 33.04
CA PRO A 860 14.96 -44.57 33.45
C PRO A 860 14.34 -45.60 34.42
N PRO A 861 13.29 -45.23 35.17
CA PRO A 861 12.56 -46.15 36.03
C PRO A 861 12.03 -47.38 35.27
N LYS A 862 12.04 -48.56 35.93
CA LYS A 862 11.52 -49.80 35.35
C LYS A 862 10.03 -49.74 35.03
N GLU A 863 9.27 -48.88 35.71
CA GLU A 863 7.87 -48.61 35.34
C GLU A 863 7.77 -48.05 33.91
N THR A 864 8.67 -47.15 33.50
CA THR A 864 8.71 -46.59 32.15
C THR A 864 8.97 -47.66 31.09
N GLU A 865 9.85 -48.61 31.39
CA GLU A 865 10.15 -49.77 30.53
C GLU A 865 8.93 -50.69 30.40
N ILE A 866 8.24 -50.96 31.51
CA ILE A 866 7.00 -51.77 31.53
C ILE A 866 5.87 -51.08 30.77
N GLU A 867 5.70 -49.76 30.91
CA GLU A 867 4.72 -49.00 30.13
C GLU A 867 5.08 -48.94 28.64
N TRP A 868 6.35 -48.78 28.29
CA TRP A 868 6.81 -48.83 26.91
C TRP A 868 6.55 -50.20 26.26
N LEU A 869 6.87 -51.30 26.96
CA LEU A 869 6.55 -52.66 26.52
C LEU A 869 5.03 -52.89 26.41
N LYS A 870 4.22 -52.27 27.27
CA LYS A 870 2.75 -52.29 27.20
C LYS A 870 2.22 -51.48 26.02
N ILE A 871 2.83 -50.34 25.68
CA ILE A 871 2.52 -49.56 24.48
C ILE A 871 2.85 -50.37 23.22
N LEU A 872 4.05 -50.94 23.11
CA LEU A 872 4.46 -51.81 22.00
C LEU A 872 3.53 -53.02 21.85
N ARG A 873 3.11 -53.64 22.96
CA ARG A 873 2.13 -54.73 22.96
C ARG A 873 0.75 -54.28 22.49
N ASN A 874 0.29 -53.12 22.93
CA ASN A 874 -0.98 -52.53 22.48
C ASN A 874 -0.92 -52.16 20.99
N GLU A 875 0.17 -51.55 20.50
CA GLU A 875 0.37 -51.29 19.08
C GLU A 875 0.33 -52.57 18.25
N LYS A 876 0.99 -53.64 18.72
CA LYS A 876 0.98 -54.94 18.05
C LYS A 876 -0.43 -55.51 17.97
N VAL A 877 -1.20 -55.45 19.06
CA VAL A 877 -2.61 -55.84 19.09
C VAL A 877 -3.49 -54.94 18.20
N TYR A 878 -3.23 -53.63 18.13
CA TYR A 878 -3.96 -52.72 17.24
C TYR A 878 -3.64 -52.98 15.76
N LYS A 879 -2.38 -53.30 15.42
CA LYS A 879 -1.97 -53.73 14.07
C LYS A 879 -2.62 -55.06 13.71
N GLU A 880 -2.52 -56.07 14.57
CA GLU A 880 -3.19 -57.37 14.39
C GLU A 880 -4.72 -57.24 14.25
N ALA A 881 -5.36 -56.35 15.02
CA ALA A 881 -6.80 -56.08 14.94
C ALA A 881 -7.21 -55.15 13.77
N ALA A 882 -6.25 -54.46 13.13
CA ALA A 882 -6.46 -53.75 11.87
C ALA A 882 -6.28 -54.70 10.68
N GLU A 883 -5.25 -55.54 10.70
CA GLU A 883 -5.00 -56.62 9.73
C GLU A 883 -6.10 -57.70 9.75
N ALA A 884 -6.72 -57.97 10.91
CA ALA A 884 -7.89 -58.83 11.01
C ALA A 884 -9.12 -58.20 10.34
N ARG A 885 -9.37 -56.89 10.57
CA ARG A 885 -10.45 -56.16 9.88
C ARG A 885 -10.21 -56.01 8.38
N ALA A 886 -8.96 -55.81 7.96
CA ALA A 886 -8.59 -55.76 6.54
C ALA A 886 -8.78 -57.13 5.87
N ARG A 887 -8.47 -58.24 6.56
CA ARG A 887 -8.78 -59.60 6.08
C ARG A 887 -10.28 -59.86 6.03
N GLN A 888 -11.04 -59.50 7.06
CA GLN A 888 -12.50 -59.63 7.04
C GLN A 888 -13.13 -58.82 5.89
N ALA A 889 -12.67 -57.59 5.65
CA ALA A 889 -13.14 -56.79 4.52
C ALA A 889 -12.80 -57.44 3.17
N ALA A 890 -11.60 -58.01 3.00
CA ALA A 890 -11.21 -58.73 1.79
C ALA A 890 -11.95 -60.07 1.61
N GLU A 891 -12.31 -60.75 2.71
CA GLU A 891 -13.14 -61.96 2.71
C GLU A 891 -14.60 -61.63 2.38
N GLU A 892 -15.15 -60.51 2.88
CA GLU A 892 -16.45 -59.98 2.47
C GLU A 892 -16.47 -59.56 0.99
N GLU A 893 -15.37 -58.96 0.49
CA GLU A 893 -15.22 -58.57 -0.92
C GLU A 893 -15.06 -59.79 -1.86
N GLN A 894 -14.41 -60.88 -1.41
CA GLN A 894 -14.37 -62.15 -2.15
C GLN A 894 -15.67 -62.97 -2.05
N ALA A 895 -16.44 -62.82 -0.95
CA ALA A 895 -17.75 -63.45 -0.79
C ALA A 895 -18.86 -62.76 -1.60
N ALA A 896 -18.61 -61.59 -2.19
CA ALA A 896 -19.56 -60.77 -2.94
C ALA A 896 -19.91 -61.31 -4.34
N VAL A 897 -20.18 -62.60 -4.47
CA VAL A 897 -20.75 -63.20 -5.69
C VAL A 897 -22.22 -62.76 -5.83
N PRO A 898 -22.65 -62.15 -6.95
CA PRO A 898 -24.01 -61.64 -7.09
C PRO A 898 -25.09 -62.74 -7.00
N GLY A 899 -25.93 -62.70 -5.95
CA GLY A 899 -27.15 -63.53 -5.89
C GLY A 899 -27.66 -63.92 -4.49
N CYS A 900 -26.85 -63.81 -3.43
CA CYS A 900 -27.24 -64.26 -2.08
C CYS A 900 -27.15 -63.14 -1.03
N VAL A 901 -28.19 -63.04 -0.18
CA VAL A 901 -28.23 -62.10 0.95
C VAL A 901 -27.45 -62.69 2.12
N HIS A 902 -26.20 -62.25 2.27
CA HIS A 902 -25.34 -62.66 3.38
C HIS A 902 -25.64 -61.84 4.64
N THR A 903 -25.98 -62.52 5.73
CA THR A 903 -26.25 -61.91 7.04
C THR A 903 -25.16 -62.31 8.04
N THR A 904 -24.53 -61.33 8.70
CA THR A 904 -23.51 -61.54 9.74
C THR A 904 -24.04 -62.04 11.10
N ALA A 905 -25.34 -62.39 11.18
CA ALA A 905 -25.92 -63.07 12.32
C ALA A 905 -25.64 -64.57 12.25
N GLU A 906 -25.27 -65.20 13.37
CA GLU A 906 -25.26 -66.67 13.49
C GLU A 906 -26.61 -67.23 13.03
N GLN A 907 -26.60 -68.08 12.00
CA GLN A 907 -27.83 -68.79 11.62
C GLN A 907 -28.26 -69.68 12.79
N ARG A 908 -29.44 -69.40 13.35
CA ARG A 908 -30.01 -70.21 14.43
C ARG A 908 -30.09 -71.66 13.94
N PRO A 909 -29.65 -72.66 14.72
CA PRO A 909 -29.88 -74.07 14.40
C PRO A 909 -31.37 -74.30 14.16
N THR A 910 -31.76 -74.50 12.91
CA THR A 910 -33.17 -74.66 12.51
C THR A 910 -33.70 -76.05 12.86
N ALA A 911 -32.80 -76.99 13.14
CA ALA A 911 -33.11 -78.37 13.48
C ALA A 911 -32.23 -78.88 14.64
N TYR A 912 -32.71 -79.92 15.32
CA TYR A 912 -31.96 -80.68 16.32
C TYR A 912 -31.86 -82.15 15.93
N ILE A 913 -30.87 -82.85 16.50
CA ILE A 913 -30.74 -84.31 16.38
C ILE A 913 -31.27 -84.91 17.70
N PRO A 914 -32.31 -85.76 17.68
CA PRO A 914 -32.78 -86.46 18.88
C PRO A 914 -31.77 -87.54 19.33
N ASN A 915 -31.46 -87.59 20.63
CA ASN A 915 -30.57 -88.60 21.21
C ASN A 915 -31.34 -89.86 21.66
N ASP A 916 -32.22 -90.38 20.81
CA ASP A 916 -32.92 -91.66 21.03
C ASP A 916 -32.24 -92.79 20.23
N GLU A 917 -31.70 -93.79 20.93
CA GLU A 917 -30.88 -94.89 20.37
C GLU A 917 -31.59 -95.75 19.30
N TYR A 918 -32.91 -95.59 19.14
CA TYR A 918 -33.74 -96.33 18.20
C TYR A 918 -34.23 -95.49 17.00
N SER A 919 -33.60 -94.33 16.73
CA SER A 919 -33.89 -93.51 15.55
C SER A 919 -32.64 -93.08 14.80
N LEU A 920 -32.70 -93.11 13.46
CA LEU A 920 -31.60 -92.64 12.61
C LEU A 920 -31.36 -91.13 12.84
N PRO A 921 -30.09 -90.65 12.89
CA PRO A 921 -29.74 -89.28 13.27
C PRO A 921 -30.01 -88.28 12.12
N LEU A 922 -31.28 -88.10 11.79
CA LEU A 922 -31.77 -87.15 10.79
C LEU A 922 -32.23 -85.87 11.49
N PRO A 923 -31.71 -84.68 11.11
CA PRO A 923 -32.01 -83.42 11.79
C PRO A 923 -33.50 -83.05 11.60
N ARG A 924 -34.21 -82.86 12.72
CA ARG A 924 -35.64 -82.50 12.75
C ARG A 924 -35.82 -81.00 13.03
N PRO A 925 -36.62 -80.26 12.23
CA PRO A 925 -36.80 -78.83 12.42
C PRO A 925 -37.48 -78.50 13.76
N TYR A 926 -37.06 -77.41 14.40
CA TYR A 926 -37.80 -76.83 15.53
C TYR A 926 -39.17 -76.32 15.05
N GLY A 927 -40.23 -76.67 15.77
CA GLY A 927 -41.58 -76.19 15.49
C GLY A 927 -41.78 -74.71 15.83
N ALA A 928 -43.03 -74.24 15.75
CA ALA A 928 -43.40 -72.82 15.94
C ALA A 928 -43.01 -72.20 17.31
N LEU A 929 -42.61 -73.02 18.29
CA LEU A 929 -42.07 -72.61 19.58
C LEU A 929 -40.55 -72.89 19.65
N ALA A 930 -39.79 -72.30 18.73
CA ALA A 930 -38.33 -72.45 18.68
C ALA A 930 -37.64 -71.83 19.92
N PRO A 931 -36.71 -72.52 20.60
CA PRO A 931 -36.02 -71.99 21.78
C PRO A 931 -35.24 -70.70 21.48
N PHE A 932 -35.45 -69.67 22.30
CA PHE A 932 -34.71 -68.41 22.20
C PHE A 932 -33.36 -68.53 22.93
N LYS A 933 -32.25 -68.58 22.17
CA LYS A 933 -30.87 -68.42 22.69
C LYS A 933 -30.77 -67.00 23.31
N PRO A 934 -30.64 -66.84 24.64
CA PRO A 934 -30.55 -65.52 25.25
C PRO A 934 -29.26 -64.84 24.80
N SER A 935 -29.33 -63.57 24.42
CA SER A 935 -28.16 -62.74 24.20
C SER A 935 -27.37 -62.62 25.51
N GLU A 936 -26.04 -62.70 25.45
CA GLU A 936 -25.23 -62.52 26.66
C GLU A 936 -25.49 -61.15 27.31
N PRO A 937 -25.63 -61.07 28.64
CA PRO A 937 -25.94 -59.83 29.32
C PRO A 937 -24.76 -58.87 29.21
N GLY A 938 -24.89 -57.88 28.31
CA GLY A 938 -23.85 -56.90 28.04
C GLY A 938 -23.31 -56.22 29.29
N SER A 939 -22.00 -55.94 29.31
CA SER A 939 -21.22 -55.61 30.53
C SER A 939 -21.79 -54.50 31.42
N ASN A 940 -22.62 -53.61 30.86
CA ASN A 940 -23.31 -52.53 31.56
C ASN A 940 -24.38 -53.00 32.58
N MET A 941 -24.85 -54.25 32.53
CA MET A 941 -25.88 -54.75 33.47
C MET A 941 -25.40 -54.94 34.93
N ARG A 942 -24.12 -54.74 35.22
CA ARG A 942 -23.52 -54.95 36.57
C ARG A 942 -23.95 -53.93 37.64
N HIS A 943 -24.78 -52.94 37.32
CA HIS A 943 -25.07 -51.79 38.20
C HIS A 943 -26.54 -51.57 38.61
N PHE A 944 -27.46 -52.50 38.32
CA PHE A 944 -28.83 -52.43 38.85
C PHE A 944 -28.92 -52.95 40.29
N ARG A 945 -28.87 -52.04 41.28
CA ARG A 945 -29.37 -52.33 42.64
C ARG A 945 -30.90 -52.33 42.64
N LYS A 946 -31.52 -53.38 43.20
CA LYS A 946 -32.98 -53.39 43.44
C LYS A 946 -33.34 -52.33 44.50
N PRO A 947 -34.45 -51.61 44.37
CA PRO A 947 -34.89 -50.65 45.39
C PRO A 947 -35.29 -51.37 46.68
N ILE A 948 -34.93 -50.80 47.82
CA ILE A 948 -35.32 -51.30 49.14
C ILE A 948 -36.70 -50.71 49.48
N VAL A 949 -37.69 -51.57 49.69
CA VAL A 949 -39.02 -51.18 50.18
C VAL A 949 -38.88 -50.76 51.64
N LYS A 950 -39.31 -49.53 51.98
CA LYS A 950 -39.41 -49.12 53.39
C LYS A 950 -40.59 -49.85 54.05
N PRO A 951 -40.48 -50.25 55.33
CA PRO A 951 -41.63 -50.78 56.06
C PRO A 951 -42.73 -49.72 56.18
N ILE A 952 -43.97 -50.19 56.24
CA ILE A 952 -45.13 -49.37 56.61
C ILE A 952 -45.19 -49.37 58.13
N GLU A 953 -45.08 -48.20 58.75
CA GLU A 953 -45.49 -47.99 60.13
C GLU A 953 -47.03 -47.88 60.17
N ILE A 954 -47.66 -48.49 61.18
CA ILE A 954 -49.12 -48.61 61.35
C ILE A 954 -49.59 -47.56 62.36
#